data_AF-A0A519H0G6-F1
#
_entry.id   AF-A0A519H0G6-F1
#
_cell.length_a   1.000
_cell.length_b   1.000
_cell.length_c   1.000
_cell.angle_alpha   90.00
_cell.angle_beta   90.00
_cell.angle_gamma   90.00
#
_symmetry.space_group_name_H-M   'P 1'
#
loop_
_entity.id
_entity.type
_entity.pdbx_description
1 polymer ?
#
loop_
_entity_poly.entity_id
_entity_poly.type
_entity_poly.pdbx_seq_one_letter_code
_entity_poly.pdbx_strand_id
1 'polypeptide(L)'
;AAQQAFEAFREERGEPLRRHALFEALQAHFHEADESVWGWPVWPAPYRTPDSPEVAQFAEDHAERIGYFAWLQWQAARQLAHVGAQCDVLGMGVGLYLDLAVSVDRAGSDAWGEQDLFALGASVGAPPDEFNPNGQGWGLPPLRPDRLRDTGYRFFIDTLRGSMRGAGALRIDHVMGLMRLFWIPPGGTPHNGAYVHYALHEMLAIVAVESQRQQCMVIGEDLGTVADEMRGALARFEVLSYRLFYFERQHDGDFKAPAEYPRHALVAISTHDLATLTGWWAGHDLRLRLSLGLFPSPELFEKQLFDRAQERVRLLLAVQRAGLLSVDAVAEATGAQTLPPAVVAAIHAYLSSTPSQVMMVQLEDAIGMLEQANMPGTTDSHPNWRRKLALDLQQLALDPQTQQLCETLAAIRPHPALHAEARRSIQTVIPRATYRLQFHKNFRFDDAIAILPYLARLGVSHIYCSPIQRARPGSTHGYDVVAHDEINPELGGREGFERFSAALKSLGMGQLLDLVPNHMGVLAADNAWWLDVLENGPASLYAQHFDIDWQPLNVELVGKVLLPVLGDHYGDVLARGELVLAFDADAGSLALHYHEHSFPLAPESYPRVLQRAESRIDDVELSASLASIASSFGHLPPRSATDPEAVAERARDKEVLKGRLSRLVARQLPVAQAIAAAVAELNLPAERDTLHALLELQAYRLAFWRVAADEINYRRFFDINELAALRIEREEVFEATQGMALDLAAAGVVDGLRIDHPDGLYDPARYFERLQRGFAQSAGLALPGPDEHGRPARPLYVVAEKIAASHEEVPVEWHIHGTTGYRFATVVNGVLIDASADDRFTRIWRSFSGVEEAFEDLAYRGKRAIMRNALSSELNVLSTELLRIARADRHTRDYTLNTLRRALAEVAACMQVYRSYIIDTPSAQDRHYIDQAVDLARTRSLDADESVFDFVRRTLLAETIADAPDALKARVQRFAIRFQQFSAPVTAKGVEDTAFYRYFPLSSLNEVGGEPAHFGMTVAAFHIASADRAQRWPHTMLATSTHDNKRSEDVRNRINVLSEMPAAWRLALRRWRAMNVAPEGVAMPSAADQYLLYQTVLGTLPAGGLDEDTHEDYVGRIER
;
A
#
# COMPACT_ATOMS: atom_id res chain seq x y z
N ALA A 1 -14.86 -12.41 13.21
CA ALA A 1 -14.47 -11.01 13.49
C ALA A 1 -15.37 -10.00 12.76
N ALA A 2 -15.26 -9.83 11.43
CA ALA A 2 -16.02 -8.81 10.69
C ALA A 2 -17.55 -8.91 10.86
N GLN A 3 -18.11 -10.12 10.82
CA GLN A 3 -19.54 -10.35 11.05
C GLN A 3 -19.97 -9.98 12.48
N GLN A 4 -19.17 -10.28 13.50
CA GLN A 4 -19.45 -9.90 14.90
C GLN A 4 -19.41 -8.38 15.08
N ALA A 5 -18.44 -7.69 14.46
CA ALA A 5 -18.36 -6.23 14.50
C ALA A 5 -19.54 -5.56 13.79
N PHE A 6 -20.02 -6.16 12.69
CA PHE A 6 -21.22 -5.69 12.00
C PHE A 6 -22.49 -5.88 12.84
N GLU A 7 -22.67 -7.04 13.49
CA GLU A 7 -23.83 -7.25 14.37
C GLU A 7 -23.77 -6.33 15.60
N ALA A 8 -22.59 -6.13 16.20
CA ALA A 8 -22.42 -5.15 17.27
C ALA A 8 -22.80 -3.72 16.82
N PHE A 9 -22.43 -3.34 15.59
CA PHE A 9 -22.87 -2.06 15.01
C PHE A 9 -24.39 -2.01 14.84
N ARG A 10 -25.04 -3.09 14.37
CA ARG A 10 -26.50 -3.14 14.26
C ARG A 10 -27.19 -3.01 15.61
N GLU A 11 -26.69 -3.69 16.63
CA GLU A 11 -27.19 -3.59 18.01
C GLU A 11 -27.00 -2.18 18.56
N GLU A 12 -25.84 -1.57 18.36
CA GLU A 12 -25.52 -0.22 18.83
C GLU A 12 -26.41 0.85 18.16
N ARG A 13 -26.64 0.72 16.85
CA ARG A 13 -27.42 1.71 16.07
C ARG A 13 -28.93 1.50 16.14
N GLY A 14 -29.36 0.28 16.47
CA GLY A 14 -30.76 -0.03 16.79
C GLY A 14 -31.77 0.35 15.70
N GLU A 15 -32.91 0.86 16.15
CA GLU A 15 -34.09 1.10 15.32
C GLU A 15 -33.89 2.14 14.20
N PRO A 16 -33.21 3.29 14.41
CA PRO A 16 -32.95 4.25 13.33
C PRO A 16 -32.22 3.62 12.12
N LEU A 17 -31.19 2.82 12.36
CA LEU A 17 -30.48 2.11 11.28
C LEU A 17 -31.40 1.11 10.58
N ARG A 18 -32.18 0.35 11.36
CA ARG A 18 -33.13 -0.62 10.80
C ARG A 18 -34.18 0.06 9.91
N ARG A 19 -34.74 1.18 10.35
CA ARG A 19 -35.75 1.95 9.58
C ARG A 19 -35.16 2.54 8.31
N HIS A 20 -33.96 3.11 8.38
CA HIS A 20 -33.26 3.61 7.18
C HIS A 20 -32.99 2.48 6.18
N ALA A 21 -32.44 1.36 6.64
CA ALA A 21 -32.16 0.21 5.77
C ALA A 21 -33.44 -0.40 5.15
N LEU A 22 -34.54 -0.42 5.90
CA LEU A 22 -35.86 -0.84 5.40
C LEU A 22 -36.41 0.14 4.35
N PHE A 23 -36.29 1.45 4.59
CA PHE A 23 -36.66 2.47 3.62
C PHE A 23 -35.89 2.30 2.31
N GLU A 24 -34.56 2.13 2.37
CA GLU A 24 -33.73 1.92 1.17
C GLU A 24 -34.10 0.64 0.43
N ALA A 25 -34.45 -0.44 1.16
CA ALA A 25 -34.94 -1.67 0.55
C ALA A 25 -36.28 -1.49 -0.17
N LEU A 26 -37.23 -0.77 0.44
CA LEU A 26 -38.51 -0.43 -0.19
C LEU A 26 -38.34 0.49 -1.39
N GLN A 27 -37.49 1.52 -1.27
CA GLN A 27 -37.22 2.46 -2.35
C GLN A 27 -36.59 1.74 -3.55
N ALA A 28 -35.58 0.89 -3.31
CA ALA A 28 -34.97 0.09 -4.35
C ALA A 28 -35.99 -0.85 -5.02
N HIS A 29 -36.85 -1.50 -4.23
CA HIS A 29 -37.87 -2.42 -4.73
C HIS A 29 -38.90 -1.74 -5.64
N PHE A 30 -39.46 -0.61 -5.21
CA PHE A 30 -40.46 0.09 -6.02
C PHE A 30 -39.85 0.84 -7.20
N HIS A 31 -38.64 1.37 -7.08
CA HIS A 31 -37.96 2.02 -8.18
C HIS A 31 -37.55 1.03 -9.28
N GLU A 32 -37.16 -0.21 -8.92
CA GLU A 32 -36.89 -1.27 -9.89
C GLU A 32 -38.16 -1.68 -10.66
N ALA A 33 -39.33 -1.62 -10.02
CA ALA A 33 -40.61 -1.90 -10.67
C ALA A 33 -41.13 -0.73 -11.53
N ASP A 34 -40.83 0.51 -11.15
CA ASP A 34 -41.24 1.73 -11.83
C ASP A 34 -40.23 2.87 -11.58
N GLU A 35 -39.43 3.20 -12.60
CA GLU A 35 -38.41 4.25 -12.53
C GLU A 35 -38.99 5.65 -12.20
N SER A 36 -40.31 5.86 -12.36
CA SER A 36 -40.96 7.12 -11.99
C SER A 36 -41.17 7.27 -10.48
N VAL A 37 -40.95 6.20 -9.69
CA VAL A 37 -41.01 6.23 -8.23
C VAL A 37 -39.79 6.97 -7.69
N TRP A 38 -40.02 8.25 -7.37
CA TRP A 38 -39.02 9.15 -6.81
C TRP A 38 -38.95 9.11 -5.27
N GLY A 39 -39.86 8.40 -4.60
CA GLY A 39 -39.85 8.24 -3.14
C GLY A 39 -41.18 7.81 -2.53
N TRP A 40 -41.23 7.74 -1.20
CA TRP A 40 -42.38 7.19 -0.47
C TRP A 40 -43.75 7.87 -0.69
N PRO A 41 -43.85 9.18 -1.03
CA PRO A 41 -45.16 9.80 -1.27
C PRO A 41 -45.93 9.18 -2.45
N VAL A 42 -45.23 8.52 -3.39
CA VAL A 42 -45.84 7.86 -4.55
C VAL A 42 -45.85 6.33 -4.45
N TRP A 43 -45.31 5.73 -3.38
CA TRP A 43 -45.43 4.28 -3.14
C TRP A 43 -46.90 3.84 -3.03
N PRO A 44 -47.22 2.54 -3.16
CA PRO A 44 -48.56 2.06 -2.87
C PRO A 44 -48.96 2.38 -1.42
N ALA A 45 -50.23 2.75 -1.21
CA ALA A 45 -50.71 3.31 0.06
C ALA A 45 -50.32 2.50 1.32
N PRO A 46 -50.34 1.14 1.32
CA PRO A 46 -49.94 0.37 2.50
C PRO A 46 -48.48 0.57 2.92
N TYR A 47 -47.58 0.86 1.99
CA TYR A 47 -46.14 1.02 2.27
C TYR A 47 -45.76 2.44 2.70
N ARG A 48 -46.69 3.39 2.61
CA ARG A 48 -46.46 4.78 3.04
C ARG A 48 -46.42 4.95 4.54
N THR A 49 -46.94 3.98 5.31
CA THR A 49 -46.92 4.01 6.77
C THR A 49 -45.89 2.98 7.26
N PRO A 50 -44.83 3.38 7.99
CA PRO A 50 -43.75 2.47 8.40
C PRO A 50 -44.20 1.28 9.24
N ASP A 51 -45.23 1.46 10.05
CA ASP A 51 -45.71 0.43 11.00
C ASP A 51 -46.91 -0.37 10.44
N SER A 52 -47.12 -0.36 9.11
CA SER A 52 -48.19 -1.14 8.49
C SER A 52 -47.87 -2.64 8.45
N PRO A 53 -48.90 -3.53 8.44
CA PRO A 53 -48.70 -4.96 8.28
C PRO A 53 -47.91 -5.32 7.01
N GLU A 54 -48.12 -4.60 5.91
CA GLU A 54 -47.45 -4.83 4.64
C GLU A 54 -45.95 -4.48 4.70
N VAL A 55 -45.58 -3.42 5.42
CA VAL A 55 -44.16 -3.07 5.64
C VAL A 55 -43.49 -4.08 6.56
N ALA A 56 -44.20 -4.57 7.59
CA ALA A 56 -43.69 -5.62 8.46
C ALA A 56 -43.44 -6.93 7.68
N GLN A 57 -44.40 -7.34 6.83
CA GLN A 57 -44.24 -8.50 5.96
C GLN A 57 -43.08 -8.32 4.98
N PHE A 58 -42.97 -7.15 4.35
CA PHE A 58 -41.85 -6.85 3.46
C PHE A 58 -40.50 -6.95 4.18
N ALA A 59 -40.42 -6.51 5.44
CA ALA A 59 -39.19 -6.60 6.22
C ALA A 59 -38.76 -8.04 6.49
N GLU A 60 -39.73 -8.96 6.70
CA GLU A 60 -39.46 -10.39 6.84
C GLU A 60 -39.02 -11.01 5.50
N ASP A 61 -39.74 -10.72 4.42
CA ASP A 61 -39.49 -11.28 3.09
C ASP A 61 -38.17 -10.81 2.47
N HIS A 62 -37.67 -9.62 2.88
CA HIS A 62 -36.48 -8.98 2.32
C HIS A 62 -35.36 -8.71 3.36
N ALA A 63 -35.30 -9.51 4.43
CA ALA A 63 -34.33 -9.35 5.52
C ALA A 63 -32.86 -9.26 5.05
N GLU A 64 -32.46 -10.04 4.05
CA GLU A 64 -31.10 -10.00 3.48
C GLU A 64 -30.80 -8.66 2.82
N ARG A 65 -31.76 -8.11 2.06
CA ARG A 65 -31.60 -6.82 1.37
C ARG A 65 -31.51 -5.66 2.36
N ILE A 66 -32.28 -5.73 3.44
CA ILE A 66 -32.19 -4.77 4.55
C ILE A 66 -30.83 -4.90 5.25
N GLY A 67 -30.35 -6.13 5.48
CA GLY A 67 -29.02 -6.40 6.00
C GLY A 67 -27.91 -5.77 5.13
N TYR A 68 -28.04 -5.84 3.81
CA TYR A 68 -27.13 -5.18 2.87
C TYR A 68 -27.09 -3.66 3.04
N PHE A 69 -28.23 -2.97 3.13
CA PHE A 69 -28.24 -1.52 3.35
C PHE A 69 -27.71 -1.12 4.73
N ALA A 70 -27.98 -1.93 5.77
CA ALA A 70 -27.35 -1.73 7.07
C ALA A 70 -25.82 -1.91 7.01
N TRP A 71 -25.34 -2.87 6.21
CA TRP A 71 -23.92 -3.09 5.98
C TRP A 71 -23.25 -1.92 5.25
N LEU A 72 -23.93 -1.28 4.30
CA LEU A 72 -23.42 -0.07 3.65
C LEU A 72 -23.22 1.08 4.66
N GLN A 73 -24.16 1.28 5.58
CA GLN A 73 -24.01 2.26 6.66
C GLN A 73 -22.86 1.92 7.60
N TRP A 74 -22.60 0.63 7.86
CA TRP A 74 -21.43 0.19 8.62
C TRP A 74 -20.11 0.52 7.91
N GLN A 75 -20.04 0.31 6.58
CA GLN A 75 -18.84 0.70 5.81
C GLN A 75 -18.63 2.22 5.83
N ALA A 76 -19.68 3.02 5.64
CA ALA A 76 -19.60 4.47 5.72
C ALA A 76 -19.08 4.94 7.10
N ALA A 77 -19.61 4.35 8.18
CA ALA A 77 -19.15 4.65 9.54
C ALA A 77 -17.68 4.29 9.76
N ARG A 78 -17.20 3.15 9.21
CA ARG A 78 -15.78 2.76 9.29
C ARG A 78 -14.88 3.70 8.51
N GLN A 79 -15.29 4.12 7.32
CA GLN A 79 -14.53 5.04 6.49
C GLN A 79 -14.40 6.41 7.17
N LEU A 80 -15.49 6.96 7.70
CA LEU A 80 -15.47 8.22 8.46
C LEU A 80 -14.59 8.12 9.72
N ALA A 81 -14.68 7.02 10.46
CA ALA A 81 -13.82 6.80 11.64
C ALA A 81 -12.34 6.71 11.28
N HIS A 82 -12.01 6.09 10.14
CA HIS A 82 -10.64 6.03 9.63
C HIS A 82 -10.11 7.42 9.26
N VAL A 83 -10.90 8.25 8.59
CA VAL A 83 -10.51 9.62 8.27
C VAL A 83 -10.31 10.46 9.54
N GLY A 84 -11.20 10.32 10.54
CA GLY A 84 -11.03 10.98 11.83
C GLY A 84 -9.72 10.58 12.52
N ALA A 85 -9.38 9.29 12.54
CA ALA A 85 -8.12 8.81 13.10
C ALA A 85 -6.89 9.35 12.33
N GLN A 86 -6.99 9.48 11.00
CA GLN A 86 -5.92 10.09 10.20
C GLN A 86 -5.74 11.58 10.50
N CYS A 87 -6.83 12.32 10.72
CA CYS A 87 -6.74 13.70 11.18
C CYS A 87 -5.98 13.82 12.51
N ASP A 88 -6.20 12.91 13.46
CA ASP A 88 -5.49 12.89 14.74
C ASP A 88 -3.98 12.61 14.54
N VAL A 89 -3.64 11.65 13.68
CA VAL A 89 -2.24 11.33 13.33
C VAL A 89 -1.52 12.53 12.70
N LEU A 90 -2.21 13.26 11.82
CA LEU A 90 -1.69 14.47 11.16
C LEU A 90 -1.69 15.71 12.06
N GLY A 91 -2.12 15.58 13.33
CA GLY A 91 -2.18 16.68 14.28
C GLY A 91 -3.18 17.77 13.88
N MET A 92 -4.20 17.45 13.09
CA MET A 92 -5.24 18.39 12.67
C MET A 92 -6.17 18.72 13.85
N GLY A 93 -5.92 19.83 14.55
CA GLY A 93 -6.60 20.14 15.82
C GLY A 93 -8.13 20.24 15.81
N VAL A 94 -8.76 20.40 14.63
CA VAL A 94 -10.24 20.38 14.46
C VAL A 94 -10.73 19.05 13.86
N GLY A 95 -9.84 18.26 13.25
CA GLY A 95 -10.19 17.03 12.54
C GLY A 95 -11.26 17.23 11.46
N LEU A 96 -12.21 16.31 11.40
CA LEU A 96 -13.34 16.39 10.47
C LEU A 96 -14.31 17.52 10.87
N TYR A 97 -14.60 18.39 9.91
CA TYR A 97 -15.60 19.43 10.01
C TYR A 97 -16.81 19.04 9.16
N LEU A 98 -17.91 18.67 9.83
CA LEU A 98 -19.16 18.22 9.20
C LEU A 98 -20.25 19.29 9.27
N ASP A 99 -21.30 19.07 8.48
CA ASP A 99 -22.42 19.99 8.34
C ASP A 99 -23.74 19.32 8.74
N LEU A 100 -24.58 20.06 9.46
CA LEU A 100 -25.92 19.66 9.85
C LEU A 100 -26.93 20.47 9.05
N ALA A 101 -27.62 19.81 8.12
CA ALA A 101 -28.63 20.40 7.28
C ALA A 101 -29.82 20.98 8.07
N VAL A 102 -30.48 21.99 7.51
CA VAL A 102 -31.63 22.67 8.12
C VAL A 102 -32.84 21.74 8.36
N SER A 103 -33.03 20.73 7.51
CA SER A 103 -34.05 19.69 7.65
C SER A 103 -33.73 18.52 6.69
N VAL A 104 -34.65 17.56 6.58
CA VAL A 104 -34.52 16.33 5.79
C VAL A 104 -35.24 16.43 4.44
N ASP A 105 -34.95 15.52 3.51
CA ASP A 105 -35.72 15.42 2.26
C ASP A 105 -37.15 14.93 2.53
N ARG A 106 -38.13 15.52 1.84
CA ARG A 106 -39.56 15.20 2.02
C ARG A 106 -39.89 13.74 1.74
N ALA A 107 -39.18 13.15 0.79
CA ALA A 107 -39.34 11.76 0.40
C ALA A 107 -38.23 10.86 0.95
N GLY A 108 -37.39 11.36 1.85
CA GLY A 108 -36.33 10.60 2.50
C GLY A 108 -36.79 9.74 3.67
N SER A 109 -35.87 8.90 4.15
CA SER A 109 -36.14 7.91 5.20
C SER A 109 -36.61 8.50 6.53
N ASP A 110 -36.09 9.66 6.94
CA ASP A 110 -36.49 10.32 8.19
C ASP A 110 -37.94 10.85 8.11
N ALA A 111 -38.30 11.49 6.99
CA ALA A 111 -39.66 11.97 6.76
C ALA A 111 -40.68 10.82 6.65
N TRP A 112 -40.26 9.67 6.12
CA TRP A 112 -41.07 8.45 6.09
C TRP A 112 -41.20 7.81 7.47
N GLY A 113 -40.10 7.66 8.21
CA GLY A 113 -40.05 6.96 9.49
C GLY A 113 -40.64 7.74 10.66
N GLU A 114 -40.51 9.06 10.64
CA GLU A 114 -40.89 9.96 11.74
C GLU A 114 -41.94 10.98 11.29
N GLN A 115 -42.95 10.55 10.52
CA GLN A 115 -43.97 11.41 9.91
C GLN A 115 -44.63 12.40 10.87
N ASP A 116 -44.87 11.97 12.12
CA ASP A 116 -45.49 12.82 13.14
C ASP A 116 -44.60 13.97 13.60
N LEU A 117 -43.27 13.86 13.46
CA LEU A 117 -42.31 14.89 13.83
C LEU A 117 -42.17 15.99 12.77
N PHE A 118 -42.59 15.73 11.52
CA PHE A 118 -42.45 16.69 10.41
C PHE A 118 -43.79 17.27 9.99
N ALA A 119 -43.79 18.57 9.66
CA ALA A 119 -44.93 19.21 9.01
C ALA A 119 -44.85 18.95 7.49
N LEU A 120 -45.19 17.75 7.04
CA LEU A 120 -45.06 17.31 5.64
C LEU A 120 -45.81 18.18 4.61
N GLY A 121 -46.84 18.90 5.04
CA GLY A 121 -47.57 19.85 4.21
C GLY A 121 -46.88 21.21 4.05
N ALA A 122 -45.90 21.55 4.88
CA ALA A 122 -45.18 22.82 4.84
C ALA A 122 -43.79 22.65 4.23
N SER A 123 -43.15 23.77 3.89
CA SER A 123 -41.79 23.83 3.39
C SER A 123 -41.00 24.89 4.13
N VAL A 124 -39.73 24.62 4.46
CA VAL A 124 -38.79 25.61 4.98
C VAL A 124 -38.37 26.54 3.85
N GLY A 125 -38.18 27.82 4.16
CA GLY A 125 -37.66 28.79 3.21
C GLY A 125 -37.13 30.06 3.89
N ALA A 126 -37.01 31.11 3.10
CA ALA A 126 -36.65 32.45 3.55
C ALA A 126 -37.62 33.48 2.96
N PRO A 127 -38.01 34.53 3.71
CA PRO A 127 -38.82 35.60 3.16
C PRO A 127 -38.03 36.42 2.12
N PRO A 128 -38.71 37.17 1.25
CA PRO A 128 -38.07 38.19 0.42
C PRO A 128 -37.27 39.21 1.25
N ASP A 129 -36.02 39.46 0.87
CA ASP A 129 -35.12 40.45 1.49
C ASP A 129 -34.25 41.19 0.45
N GLU A 130 -33.32 42.05 0.91
CA GLU A 130 -32.46 42.85 0.02
C GLU A 130 -31.49 42.01 -0.84
N PHE A 131 -31.14 40.80 -0.39
CA PHE A 131 -30.21 39.90 -1.08
C PHE A 131 -30.91 38.84 -1.93
N ASN A 132 -32.11 38.43 -1.54
CA ASN A 132 -33.00 37.58 -2.32
C ASN A 132 -34.42 38.20 -2.40
N PRO A 133 -34.65 39.10 -3.36
CA PRO A 133 -35.90 39.87 -3.44
C PRO A 133 -37.15 39.03 -3.77
N ASN A 134 -36.97 37.78 -4.19
CA ASN A 134 -38.07 36.84 -4.45
C ASN A 134 -38.32 35.88 -3.27
N GLY A 135 -37.48 35.92 -2.23
CA GLY A 135 -37.45 34.93 -1.18
C GLY A 135 -37.00 33.55 -1.68
N GLN A 136 -37.04 32.55 -0.80
CA GLN A 136 -36.63 31.19 -1.13
C GLN A 136 -37.61 30.17 -0.55
N GLY A 137 -37.84 29.08 -1.29
CA GLY A 137 -38.45 27.87 -0.76
C GLY A 137 -37.52 26.68 -1.03
N TRP A 138 -37.12 25.98 0.02
CA TRP A 138 -36.13 24.90 -0.09
C TRP A 138 -36.75 23.51 -0.29
N GLY A 139 -38.08 23.39 -0.20
CA GLY A 139 -38.82 22.14 -0.42
C GLY A 139 -38.84 21.19 0.77
N LEU A 140 -37.99 21.44 1.78
CA LEU A 140 -37.79 20.58 2.95
C LEU A 140 -38.93 20.76 3.97
N PRO A 141 -39.54 19.70 4.51
CA PRO A 141 -40.54 19.82 5.57
C PRO A 141 -39.89 20.26 6.89
N PRO A 142 -40.43 21.25 7.63
CA PRO A 142 -39.90 21.60 8.94
C PRO A 142 -40.28 20.57 10.01
N LEU A 143 -39.43 20.45 11.03
CA LEU A 143 -39.79 19.76 12.27
C LEU A 143 -40.94 20.48 12.99
N ARG A 144 -41.74 19.76 13.76
CA ARG A 144 -42.85 20.31 14.53
C ARG A 144 -42.39 20.67 15.95
N PRO A 145 -42.38 21.96 16.35
CA PRO A 145 -41.91 22.36 17.68
C PRO A 145 -42.68 21.72 18.83
N ASP A 146 -44.00 21.54 18.66
CA ASP A 146 -44.87 20.87 19.63
C ASP A 146 -44.46 19.40 19.82
N ARG A 147 -44.20 18.69 18.72
CA ARG A 147 -43.85 17.27 18.75
C ARG A 147 -42.41 16.99 19.18
N LEU A 148 -41.47 17.88 18.88
CA LEU A 148 -40.11 17.80 19.40
C LEU A 148 -40.12 17.79 20.93
N ARG A 149 -40.94 18.64 21.56
CA ARG A 149 -41.02 18.66 23.03
C ARG A 149 -41.76 17.44 23.59
N ASP A 150 -42.85 17.00 22.97
CA ASP A 150 -43.60 15.79 23.37
C ASP A 150 -42.73 14.53 23.40
N THR A 151 -41.77 14.43 22.48
CA THR A 151 -40.85 13.29 22.34
C THR A 151 -39.52 13.47 23.09
N GLY A 152 -39.39 14.54 23.89
CA GLY A 152 -38.17 14.84 24.64
C GLY A 152 -36.97 15.13 23.74
N TYR A 153 -37.20 15.67 22.54
CA TYR A 153 -36.19 16.02 21.54
C TYR A 153 -35.36 14.84 21.02
N ARG A 154 -35.85 13.60 21.17
CA ARG A 154 -35.14 12.36 20.77
C ARG A 154 -34.49 12.46 19.39
N PHE A 155 -35.28 12.77 18.36
CA PHE A 155 -34.79 12.83 16.97
C PHE A 155 -33.63 13.84 16.84
N PHE A 156 -33.80 15.05 17.37
CA PHE A 156 -32.75 16.08 17.32
C PHE A 156 -31.47 15.66 18.05
N ILE A 157 -31.60 15.00 19.20
CA ILE A 157 -30.46 14.45 19.97
C ILE A 157 -29.74 13.37 19.16
N ASP A 158 -30.49 12.44 18.57
CA ASP A 158 -29.92 11.32 17.81
C ASP A 158 -29.23 11.81 16.53
N THR A 159 -29.81 12.82 15.85
CA THR A 159 -29.17 13.49 14.71
C THR A 159 -27.84 14.13 15.13
N LEU A 160 -27.81 14.90 16.23
CA LEU A 160 -26.57 15.52 16.71
C LEU A 160 -25.51 14.49 17.06
N ARG A 161 -25.86 13.40 17.74
CA ARG A 161 -24.92 12.31 18.04
C ARG A 161 -24.40 11.62 16.79
N GLY A 162 -25.27 11.40 15.81
CA GLY A 162 -24.90 10.85 14.50
C GLY A 162 -23.90 11.74 13.79
N SER A 163 -24.18 13.04 13.71
CA SER A 163 -23.35 14.02 13.00
C SER A 163 -22.05 14.40 13.71
N MET A 164 -22.00 14.36 15.05
CA MET A 164 -20.78 14.71 15.81
C MET A 164 -19.81 13.54 15.95
N ARG A 165 -20.24 12.29 15.70
CA ARG A 165 -19.41 11.11 15.93
C ARG A 165 -18.23 11.09 14.96
N GLY A 166 -17.02 11.20 15.50
CA GLY A 166 -15.78 11.26 14.72
C GLY A 166 -15.50 12.62 14.07
N ALA A 167 -16.32 13.62 14.34
CA ALA A 167 -16.11 15.00 13.90
C ALA A 167 -15.56 15.85 15.03
N GLY A 168 -14.53 16.65 14.78
CA GLY A 168 -14.08 17.63 15.75
C GLY A 168 -14.82 18.96 15.63
N ALA A 169 -15.54 19.21 14.53
CA ALA A 169 -16.45 20.33 14.37
C ALA A 169 -17.76 19.98 13.65
N LEU A 170 -18.85 20.62 14.07
CA LEU A 170 -20.16 20.56 13.41
C LEU A 170 -20.68 21.97 13.12
N ARG A 171 -20.99 22.25 11.85
CA ARG A 171 -21.73 23.45 11.43
C ARG A 171 -23.22 23.16 11.53
N ILE A 172 -23.97 24.06 12.16
CA ILE A 172 -25.43 24.07 12.09
C ILE A 172 -25.80 25.02 10.96
N ASP A 173 -26.25 24.45 9.85
CA ASP A 173 -26.79 25.20 8.71
C ASP A 173 -28.01 26.00 9.14
N HIS A 174 -28.07 27.27 8.73
CA HIS A 174 -29.14 28.19 9.12
C HIS A 174 -29.46 28.17 10.64
N VAL A 175 -28.51 28.61 11.48
CA VAL A 175 -28.62 28.51 12.95
C VAL A 175 -29.89 29.14 13.54
N MET A 176 -30.47 30.10 12.84
CA MET A 176 -31.76 30.71 13.17
C MET A 176 -32.88 29.70 13.34
N GLY A 177 -32.78 28.52 12.70
CA GLY A 177 -33.74 27.43 12.85
C GLY A 177 -33.91 26.90 14.28
N LEU A 178 -32.92 27.11 15.16
CA LEU A 178 -33.05 26.81 16.59
C LEU A 178 -33.99 27.78 17.32
N MET A 179 -34.23 28.97 16.76
CA MET A 179 -35.11 30.00 17.31
C MET A 179 -36.42 30.13 16.54
N ARG A 180 -36.35 30.18 15.21
CA ARG A 180 -37.49 30.31 14.32
C ARG A 180 -37.15 29.84 12.91
N LEU A 181 -38.09 29.18 12.24
CA LEU A 181 -38.01 28.86 10.81
C LEU A 181 -39.14 29.54 10.07
N PHE A 182 -38.88 30.00 8.85
CA PHE A 182 -39.91 30.56 7.98
C PHE A 182 -40.59 29.43 7.21
N TRP A 183 -41.88 29.21 7.51
CA TRP A 183 -42.67 28.12 6.95
C TRP A 183 -43.54 28.64 5.83
N ILE A 184 -43.45 27.98 4.68
CA ILE A 184 -44.28 28.24 3.51
C ILE A 184 -45.42 27.20 3.49
N PRO A 185 -46.69 27.63 3.45
CA PRO A 185 -47.82 26.71 3.41
C PRO A 185 -47.89 25.96 2.06
N PRO A 186 -48.57 24.80 2.02
CA PRO A 186 -48.68 24.01 0.80
C PRO A 186 -49.29 24.81 -0.36
N GLY A 187 -48.64 24.79 -1.52
CA GLY A 187 -49.05 25.53 -2.71
C GLY A 187 -48.82 27.05 -2.66
N GLY A 188 -48.23 27.57 -1.59
CA GLY A 188 -47.86 28.98 -1.45
C GLY A 188 -46.48 29.32 -2.02
N THR A 189 -46.20 30.61 -2.19
CA THR A 189 -44.89 31.15 -2.54
C THR A 189 -44.17 31.69 -1.29
N PRO A 190 -42.88 32.06 -1.33
CA PRO A 190 -42.18 32.69 -0.20
C PRO A 190 -42.89 33.94 0.36
N HIS A 191 -43.75 34.61 -0.43
CA HIS A 191 -44.58 35.73 0.05
C HIS A 191 -45.71 35.32 1.00
N ASN A 192 -46.06 34.03 1.05
CA ASN A 192 -47.16 33.50 1.87
C ASN A 192 -46.69 32.86 3.18
N GLY A 193 -45.38 32.85 3.44
CA GLY A 193 -44.84 32.17 4.61
C GLY A 193 -44.95 32.98 5.91
N ALA A 194 -44.69 32.31 7.02
CA ALA A 194 -44.64 32.92 8.36
C ALA A 194 -43.55 32.29 9.22
N TYR A 195 -42.98 33.06 10.15
CA TYR A 195 -42.03 32.53 11.13
C TYR A 195 -42.75 31.69 12.20
N VAL A 196 -42.34 30.44 12.34
CA VAL A 196 -42.72 29.55 13.44
C VAL A 196 -41.56 29.47 14.43
N HIS A 197 -41.85 29.72 15.71
CA HIS A 197 -40.84 29.78 16.77
C HIS A 197 -40.56 28.41 17.39
N TYR A 198 -39.30 28.22 17.75
CA TYR A 198 -38.75 27.04 18.42
C TYR A 198 -38.24 27.44 19.80
N ALA A 199 -38.06 26.44 20.68
CA ALA A 199 -37.57 26.66 22.04
C ALA A 199 -36.05 26.88 22.05
N LEU A 200 -35.60 28.08 21.67
CA LEU A 200 -34.18 28.43 21.48
C LEU A 200 -33.26 27.93 22.60
N HIS A 201 -33.59 28.27 23.85
CA HIS A 201 -32.75 27.91 24.99
C HIS A 201 -32.70 26.39 25.26
N GLU A 202 -33.78 25.66 24.98
CA GLU A 202 -33.82 24.20 25.14
C GLU A 202 -33.00 23.52 24.05
N MET A 203 -33.16 23.95 22.80
CA MET A 203 -32.41 23.40 21.67
C MET A 203 -30.90 23.67 21.79
N LEU A 204 -30.50 24.90 22.14
CA LEU A 204 -29.08 25.22 22.37
C LEU A 204 -28.49 24.50 23.58
N ALA A 205 -29.27 24.29 24.65
CA ALA A 205 -28.81 23.49 25.78
C ALA A 205 -28.53 22.03 25.37
N ILE A 206 -29.37 21.45 24.52
CA ILE A 206 -29.14 20.11 23.95
C ILE A 206 -27.87 20.10 23.09
N VAL A 207 -27.71 21.07 22.18
CA VAL A 207 -26.50 21.21 21.35
C VAL A 207 -25.25 21.27 22.21
N ALA A 208 -25.25 22.10 23.26
CA ALA A 208 -24.10 22.22 24.17
C ALA A 208 -23.79 20.92 24.92
N VAL A 209 -24.82 20.20 25.39
CA VAL A 209 -24.65 18.92 26.09
C VAL A 209 -24.07 17.85 25.16
N GLU A 210 -24.60 17.72 23.94
CA GLU A 210 -24.10 16.72 22.99
C GLU A 210 -22.72 17.09 22.45
N SER A 211 -22.44 18.39 22.21
CA SER A 211 -21.11 18.91 21.89
C SER A 211 -20.07 18.49 22.94
N GLN A 212 -20.37 18.68 24.23
CA GLN A 212 -19.49 18.27 25.33
C GLN A 212 -19.31 16.74 25.40
N ARG A 213 -20.38 15.97 25.18
CA ARG A 213 -20.30 14.50 25.18
C ARG A 213 -19.43 13.95 24.06
N GLN A 214 -19.49 14.59 22.88
CA GLN A 214 -18.79 14.15 21.68
C GLN A 214 -17.44 14.85 21.47
N GLN A 215 -17.09 15.82 22.33
CA GLN A 215 -15.90 16.65 22.18
C GLN A 215 -15.84 17.35 20.81
N CYS A 216 -17.00 17.81 20.33
CA CYS A 216 -17.18 18.38 19.00
C CYS A 216 -17.52 19.87 19.12
N MET A 217 -16.72 20.76 18.52
CA MET A 217 -17.04 22.19 18.51
C MET A 217 -18.24 22.47 17.61
N VAL A 218 -19.04 23.49 17.95
CA VAL A 218 -20.24 23.83 17.17
C VAL A 218 -20.10 25.23 16.60
N ILE A 219 -20.38 25.35 15.30
CA ILE A 219 -20.42 26.61 14.57
C ILE A 219 -21.85 26.86 14.11
N GLY A 220 -22.45 27.95 14.58
CA GLY A 220 -23.75 28.42 14.11
C GLY A 220 -23.58 29.31 12.89
N GLU A 221 -24.09 28.87 11.74
CA GLU A 221 -24.02 29.66 10.52
C GLU A 221 -24.92 30.92 10.57
N ASP A 222 -24.31 32.08 10.26
CA ASP A 222 -24.94 33.39 10.15
C ASP A 222 -24.47 34.06 8.84
N LEU A 223 -25.38 34.24 7.87
CA LEU A 223 -25.13 34.96 6.61
C LEU A 223 -25.47 36.47 6.69
N GLY A 224 -25.36 37.07 7.89
CA GLY A 224 -25.46 38.52 8.12
C GLY A 224 -26.80 39.02 8.67
N THR A 225 -27.81 38.17 8.84
CA THR A 225 -29.20 38.56 9.18
C THR A 225 -29.72 37.96 10.50
N VAL A 226 -28.89 37.95 11.54
CA VAL A 226 -29.23 37.36 12.85
C VAL A 226 -29.65 38.40 13.90
N ALA A 227 -30.74 38.11 14.61
CA ALA A 227 -31.28 38.93 15.70
C ALA A 227 -30.34 38.97 16.92
N ASP A 228 -30.32 40.09 17.67
CA ASP A 228 -29.47 40.28 18.84
C ASP A 228 -29.66 39.19 19.93
N GLU A 229 -30.90 38.73 20.11
CA GLU A 229 -31.23 37.62 21.03
C GLU A 229 -30.44 36.35 20.69
N MET A 230 -30.36 36.00 19.41
CA MET A 230 -29.64 34.81 18.95
C MET A 230 -28.12 34.98 19.12
N ARG A 231 -27.57 36.17 18.83
CA ARG A 231 -26.15 36.47 19.10
C ARG A 231 -25.82 36.30 20.60
N GLY A 232 -26.69 36.80 21.47
CA GLY A 232 -26.56 36.62 22.92
C GLY A 232 -26.66 35.16 23.35
N ALA A 233 -27.56 34.39 22.74
CA ALA A 233 -27.74 32.96 23.03
C ALA A 233 -26.51 32.13 22.60
N LEU A 234 -25.99 32.31 21.38
CA LEU A 234 -24.79 31.61 20.90
C LEU A 234 -23.59 31.86 21.83
N ALA A 235 -23.37 33.12 22.22
CA ALA A 235 -22.31 33.48 23.14
C ALA A 235 -22.48 32.80 24.52
N ARG A 236 -23.71 32.72 25.03
CA ARG A 236 -24.02 32.07 26.32
C ARG A 236 -23.76 30.56 26.32
N PHE A 237 -24.02 29.89 25.20
CA PHE A 237 -23.84 28.44 25.06
C PHE A 237 -22.50 28.05 24.40
N GLU A 238 -21.59 29.01 24.24
CA GLU A 238 -20.26 28.83 23.63
C GLU A 238 -20.30 28.22 22.21
N VAL A 239 -21.36 28.51 21.46
CA VAL A 239 -21.44 28.16 20.03
C VAL A 239 -20.75 29.27 19.22
N LEU A 240 -19.81 28.90 18.36
CA LEU A 240 -19.07 29.86 17.54
C LEU A 240 -19.99 30.50 16.52
N SER A 241 -19.92 31.83 16.41
CA SER A 241 -20.66 32.56 15.37
C SER A 241 -19.90 32.55 14.04
N TYR A 242 -20.62 32.55 12.92
CA TYR A 242 -20.04 32.73 11.59
C TYR A 242 -19.87 34.23 11.26
N ARG A 243 -18.71 34.62 10.72
CA ARG A 243 -18.37 36.03 10.39
C ARG A 243 -17.78 36.10 8.97
N LEU A 244 -18.60 36.54 8.04
CA LEU A 244 -18.26 36.59 6.62
C LEU A 244 -17.72 37.94 6.20
N PHE A 245 -16.55 37.93 5.57
CA PHE A 245 -15.81 39.13 5.23
C PHE A 245 -16.64 40.17 4.45
N TYR A 246 -17.49 39.73 3.51
CA TYR A 246 -18.34 40.63 2.72
C TYR A 246 -19.34 41.44 3.56
N PHE A 247 -19.80 40.91 4.70
CA PHE A 247 -20.83 41.51 5.55
C PHE A 247 -20.28 42.27 6.76
N GLU A 248 -19.00 42.10 7.08
CA GLU A 248 -18.38 42.70 8.28
C GLU A 248 -17.94 44.15 8.03
N ARG A 249 -18.92 45.07 8.12
CA ARG A 249 -18.77 46.51 7.86
C ARG A 249 -18.94 47.36 9.12
N GLN A 250 -18.30 48.53 9.13
CA GLN A 250 -18.59 49.63 10.04
C GLN A 250 -19.79 50.45 9.55
N HIS A 251 -20.32 51.36 10.38
CA HIS A 251 -21.51 52.14 10.06
C HIS A 251 -21.31 53.12 8.87
N ASP A 252 -20.07 53.50 8.58
CA ASP A 252 -19.68 54.31 7.42
C ASP A 252 -19.43 53.47 6.13
N GLY A 253 -19.56 52.14 6.25
CA GLY A 253 -19.36 51.17 5.17
C GLY A 253 -17.90 50.77 4.94
N ASP A 254 -16.95 51.15 5.80
CA ASP A 254 -15.59 50.59 5.77
C ASP A 254 -15.58 49.13 6.28
N PHE A 255 -14.61 48.34 5.82
CA PHE A 255 -14.41 46.98 6.35
C PHE A 255 -13.87 47.06 7.78
N LYS A 256 -14.39 46.20 8.68
CA LYS A 256 -13.88 46.11 10.05
C LYS A 256 -12.39 45.73 10.07
N ALA A 257 -11.62 46.34 10.95
CA ALA A 257 -10.23 45.97 11.19
C ALA A 257 -10.14 44.57 11.81
N PRO A 258 -9.05 43.81 11.61
CA PRO A 258 -8.95 42.43 12.11
C PRO A 258 -9.17 42.32 13.63
N ALA A 259 -8.73 43.33 14.40
CA ALA A 259 -8.89 43.38 15.86
C ALA A 259 -10.34 43.55 16.34
N GLU A 260 -11.27 43.96 15.46
CA GLU A 260 -12.69 44.16 15.80
C GLU A 260 -13.52 42.88 15.68
N TYR A 261 -12.96 41.81 15.11
CA TYR A 261 -13.64 40.53 15.00
C TYR A 261 -13.69 39.82 16.36
N PRO A 262 -14.80 39.14 16.70
CA PRO A 262 -14.93 38.45 17.98
C PRO A 262 -14.11 37.17 18.02
N ARG A 263 -13.54 36.84 19.20
CA ARG A 263 -12.77 35.61 19.39
C ARG A 263 -13.60 34.33 19.20
N HIS A 264 -14.83 34.29 19.70
CA HIS A 264 -15.73 33.12 19.61
C HIS A 264 -16.46 33.08 18.25
N ALA A 265 -15.68 32.99 17.18
CA ALA A 265 -16.20 32.96 15.83
C ALA A 265 -15.34 32.14 14.88
N LEU A 266 -16.00 31.69 13.80
CA LEU A 266 -15.38 31.28 12.56
C LEU A 266 -15.41 32.47 11.60
N VAL A 267 -14.28 32.76 10.96
CA VAL A 267 -14.19 33.75 9.90
C VAL A 267 -13.94 33.09 8.54
N ALA A 268 -14.57 33.60 7.50
CA ALA A 268 -14.28 33.22 6.12
C ALA A 268 -14.48 34.41 5.17
N ILE A 269 -13.85 34.37 4.01
CA ILE A 269 -14.10 35.38 2.97
C ILE A 269 -15.50 35.19 2.42
N SER A 270 -15.77 33.96 1.99
CA SER A 270 -17.00 33.53 1.34
C SER A 270 -17.42 32.14 1.82
N THR A 271 -18.57 31.69 1.33
CA THR A 271 -19.09 30.33 1.48
C THR A 271 -19.53 29.80 0.12
N HIS A 272 -19.94 28.53 0.07
CA HIS A 272 -20.50 27.92 -1.14
C HIS A 272 -21.73 28.68 -1.70
N ASP A 273 -22.46 29.42 -0.86
CA ASP A 273 -23.65 30.20 -1.22
C ASP A 273 -23.35 31.61 -1.75
N LEU A 274 -22.11 32.05 -1.58
CA LEU A 274 -21.66 33.39 -1.94
C LEU A 274 -20.73 33.34 -3.14
N ALA A 275 -20.50 34.52 -3.72
CA ALA A 275 -19.57 34.66 -4.83
C ALA A 275 -18.16 34.25 -4.38
N THR A 276 -17.41 33.56 -5.24
CA THR A 276 -15.96 33.39 -5.02
C THR A 276 -15.30 34.76 -4.98
N LEU A 277 -14.14 34.89 -4.36
CA LEU A 277 -13.40 36.15 -4.29
C LEU A 277 -13.13 36.74 -5.67
N THR A 278 -12.74 35.90 -6.63
CA THR A 278 -12.55 36.30 -8.03
C THR A 278 -13.88 36.71 -8.69
N GLY A 279 -14.95 35.94 -8.46
CA GLY A 279 -16.29 36.23 -8.98
C GLY A 279 -16.85 37.56 -8.45
N TRP A 280 -16.70 37.80 -7.14
CA TRP A 280 -17.08 39.03 -6.47
C TRP A 280 -16.26 40.22 -6.99
N TRP A 281 -14.94 40.06 -7.15
CA TRP A 281 -14.08 41.13 -7.67
C TRP A 281 -14.47 41.57 -9.09
N ALA A 282 -14.79 40.59 -9.94
CA ALA A 282 -15.18 40.81 -11.33
C ALA A 282 -16.65 41.28 -11.48
N GLY A 283 -17.45 41.28 -10.42
CA GLY A 283 -18.91 41.49 -10.50
C GLY A 283 -19.60 40.45 -11.38
N HIS A 284 -19.05 39.24 -11.43
CA HIS A 284 -19.58 38.13 -12.24
C HIS A 284 -20.86 37.57 -11.62
N ASP A 285 -20.88 37.44 -10.29
CA ASP A 285 -22.04 37.03 -9.50
C ASP A 285 -23.28 37.88 -9.79
N LEU A 286 -23.12 39.21 -9.86
CA LEU A 286 -24.22 40.14 -10.16
C LEU A 286 -24.71 39.96 -11.59
N ARG A 287 -23.82 39.81 -12.57
CA ARG A 287 -24.19 39.59 -13.97
C ARG A 287 -24.91 38.26 -14.17
N LEU A 288 -24.46 37.23 -13.47
CA LEU A 288 -25.07 35.91 -13.49
C LEU A 288 -26.48 35.95 -12.88
N ARG A 289 -26.66 36.60 -11.72
CA ARG A 289 -27.98 36.83 -11.11
C ARG A 289 -28.93 37.60 -12.05
N LEU A 290 -28.43 38.60 -12.78
CA LEU A 290 -29.21 39.32 -13.78
C LEU A 290 -29.64 38.39 -14.92
N SER A 291 -28.75 37.56 -15.46
CA SER A 291 -29.11 36.61 -16.53
C SER A 291 -30.10 35.54 -16.07
N LEU A 292 -30.13 35.22 -14.78
CA LEU A 292 -31.04 34.25 -14.18
C LEU A 292 -32.37 34.88 -13.72
N GLY A 293 -32.56 36.19 -13.93
CA GLY A 293 -33.80 36.88 -13.53
C GLY A 293 -33.97 37.01 -12.01
N LEU A 294 -32.88 37.00 -11.25
CA LEU A 294 -32.89 37.10 -9.78
C LEU A 294 -32.89 38.55 -9.28
N PHE A 295 -32.92 39.54 -10.18
CA PHE A 295 -33.11 40.95 -9.82
C PHE A 295 -34.57 41.37 -10.02
N PRO A 296 -35.18 42.06 -9.04
CA PRO A 296 -36.53 42.60 -9.15
C PRO A 296 -36.60 43.78 -10.12
N SER A 297 -35.49 44.50 -10.34
CA SER A 297 -35.39 45.56 -11.33
C SER A 297 -33.95 45.78 -11.82
N PRO A 298 -33.73 46.25 -13.07
CA PRO A 298 -32.40 46.58 -13.59
C PRO A 298 -31.66 47.67 -12.79
N GLU A 299 -32.40 48.61 -12.18
CA GLU A 299 -31.83 49.71 -11.39
C GLU A 299 -31.13 49.19 -10.13
N LEU A 300 -31.64 48.10 -9.53
CA LEU A 300 -31.01 47.47 -8.37
C LEU A 300 -29.68 46.79 -8.75
N PHE A 301 -29.61 46.19 -9.94
CA PHE A 301 -28.35 45.64 -10.47
C PHE A 301 -27.32 46.74 -10.72
N GLU A 302 -27.71 47.85 -11.35
CA GLU A 302 -26.81 48.99 -11.60
C GLU A 302 -26.29 49.59 -10.30
N LYS A 303 -27.17 49.74 -9.29
CA LYS A 303 -26.78 50.19 -7.95
C LYS A 303 -25.77 49.24 -7.31
N GLN A 304 -26.04 47.94 -7.25
CA GLN A 304 -25.12 46.97 -6.64
C GLN A 304 -23.77 46.87 -7.38
N LEU A 305 -23.78 47.03 -8.71
CA LEU A 305 -22.55 47.07 -9.50
C LEU A 305 -21.72 48.32 -9.20
N PHE A 306 -22.37 49.47 -9.00
CA PHE A 306 -21.70 50.71 -8.59
C PHE A 306 -21.15 50.61 -7.16
N ASP A 307 -21.94 50.07 -6.23
CA ASP A 307 -21.53 49.86 -4.85
C ASP A 307 -20.31 48.92 -4.80
N ARG A 308 -20.30 47.83 -5.58
CA ARG A 308 -19.15 46.90 -5.71
C ARG A 308 -17.86 47.61 -6.09
N ALA A 309 -17.91 48.58 -7.02
CA ALA A 309 -16.73 49.32 -7.44
C ALA A 309 -16.16 50.15 -6.27
N GLN A 310 -17.00 50.76 -5.44
CA GLN A 310 -16.57 51.46 -4.24
C GLN A 310 -16.01 50.49 -3.18
N GLU A 311 -16.67 49.35 -2.98
CA GLU A 311 -16.25 48.33 -2.02
C GLU A 311 -14.86 47.77 -2.32
N ARG A 312 -14.54 47.51 -3.61
CA ARG A 312 -13.20 47.05 -4.02
C ARG A 312 -12.09 48.01 -3.60
N VAL A 313 -12.32 49.31 -3.75
CA VAL A 313 -11.35 50.34 -3.34
C VAL A 313 -11.21 50.37 -1.82
N ARG A 314 -12.33 50.35 -1.08
CA ARG A 314 -12.31 50.30 0.40
C ARG A 314 -11.61 49.05 0.93
N LEU A 315 -11.77 47.91 0.25
CA LEU A 315 -11.11 46.64 0.58
C LEU A 315 -9.58 46.79 0.47
N LEU A 316 -9.08 47.25 -0.67
CA LEU A 316 -7.64 47.42 -0.88
C LEU A 316 -7.04 48.40 0.14
N LEU A 317 -7.75 49.49 0.44
CA LEU A 317 -7.33 50.45 1.46
C LEU A 317 -7.35 49.84 2.88
N ALA A 318 -8.30 48.96 3.21
CA ALA A 318 -8.31 48.26 4.49
C ALA A 318 -7.10 47.32 4.63
N VAL A 319 -6.82 46.52 3.60
CA VAL A 319 -5.67 45.59 3.57
C VAL A 319 -4.33 46.35 3.60
N GLN A 320 -4.24 47.48 2.89
CA GLN A 320 -3.08 48.37 2.92
C GLN A 320 -2.89 49.03 4.29
N ARG A 321 -3.97 49.51 4.94
CA ARG A 321 -3.92 50.06 6.31
C ARG A 321 -3.44 49.03 7.34
N ALA A 322 -3.72 47.74 7.10
CA ALA A 322 -3.19 46.64 7.91
C ALA A 322 -1.72 46.28 7.60
N GLY A 323 -1.08 46.95 6.64
CA GLY A 323 0.34 46.74 6.30
C GLY A 323 0.59 45.52 5.42
N LEU A 324 -0.44 44.93 4.81
CA LEU A 324 -0.34 43.69 4.02
C LEU A 324 -0.18 43.93 2.51
N LEU A 325 -0.38 45.16 2.04
CA LEU A 325 -0.17 45.59 0.66
C LEU A 325 0.61 46.91 0.59
N SER A 326 1.45 47.05 -0.43
CA SER A 326 2.13 48.31 -0.75
C SER A 326 1.21 49.26 -1.53
N VAL A 327 1.56 50.56 -1.54
CA VAL A 327 0.83 51.57 -2.33
C VAL A 327 0.82 51.21 -3.82
N ASP A 328 1.93 50.70 -4.34
CA ASP A 328 2.06 50.29 -5.74
C ASP A 328 1.15 49.10 -6.06
N ALA A 329 1.07 48.10 -5.17
CA ALA A 329 0.20 46.94 -5.33
C ALA A 329 -1.30 47.32 -5.30
N VAL A 330 -1.68 48.31 -4.49
CA VAL A 330 -3.04 48.86 -4.48
C VAL A 330 -3.37 49.55 -5.81
N ALA A 331 -2.44 50.35 -6.35
CA ALA A 331 -2.63 51.05 -7.62
C ALA A 331 -2.78 50.05 -8.78
N GLU A 332 -1.95 49.00 -8.81
CA GLU A 332 -2.02 47.92 -9.79
C GLU A 332 -3.37 47.16 -9.71
N ALA A 333 -3.77 46.75 -8.50
CA ALA A 333 -5.00 45.98 -8.29
C ALA A 333 -6.27 46.78 -8.60
N THR A 334 -6.27 48.10 -8.36
CA THR A 334 -7.46 48.96 -8.60
C THR A 334 -7.88 48.98 -10.07
N GLY A 335 -6.93 48.89 -11.00
CA GLY A 335 -7.18 48.87 -12.44
C GLY A 335 -7.35 47.46 -13.04
N ALA A 336 -7.10 46.40 -12.28
CA ALA A 336 -7.10 45.03 -12.77
C ALA A 336 -8.52 44.44 -12.86
N GLN A 337 -8.79 43.72 -13.96
CA GLN A 337 -10.02 42.92 -14.12
C GLN A 337 -9.95 41.60 -13.35
N THR A 338 -8.76 41.02 -13.23
CA THR A 338 -8.48 39.79 -12.46
C THR A 338 -7.76 40.13 -11.16
N LEU A 339 -7.98 39.34 -10.09
CA LEU A 339 -7.31 39.54 -8.82
C LEU A 339 -5.88 38.97 -8.89
N PRO A 340 -4.82 39.76 -8.64
CA PRO A 340 -3.46 39.20 -8.58
C PRO A 340 -3.32 38.21 -7.41
N PRO A 341 -2.57 37.09 -7.54
CA PRO A 341 -2.38 36.12 -6.46
C PRO A 341 -1.84 36.73 -5.15
N ALA A 342 -0.95 37.72 -5.25
CA ALA A 342 -0.44 38.44 -4.08
C ALA A 342 -1.55 39.18 -3.30
N VAL A 343 -2.57 39.69 -4.01
CA VAL A 343 -3.73 40.35 -3.38
C VAL A 343 -4.66 39.31 -2.74
N VAL A 344 -4.85 38.15 -3.38
CA VAL A 344 -5.59 37.01 -2.77
C VAL A 344 -4.95 36.61 -1.45
N ALA A 345 -3.63 36.40 -1.43
CA ALA A 345 -2.87 36.06 -0.24
C ALA A 345 -2.97 37.16 0.84
N ALA A 346 -2.91 38.44 0.46
CA ALA A 346 -3.03 39.54 1.40
C ALA A 346 -4.43 39.67 2.04
N ILE A 347 -5.50 39.39 1.29
CA ILE A 347 -6.88 39.38 1.84
C ILE A 347 -7.05 38.22 2.83
N HIS A 348 -6.52 37.04 2.50
CA HIS A 348 -6.51 35.91 3.43
C HIS A 348 -5.67 36.20 4.68
N ALA A 349 -4.51 36.85 4.53
CA ALA A 349 -3.68 37.30 5.64
C ALA A 349 -4.41 38.31 6.55
N TYR A 350 -5.19 39.21 5.95
CA TYR A 350 -6.01 40.18 6.69
C TYR A 350 -6.99 39.49 7.61
N LEU A 351 -7.74 38.51 7.08
CA LEU A 351 -8.73 37.76 7.86
C LEU A 351 -8.06 36.79 8.85
N SER A 352 -6.91 36.24 8.49
CA SER A 352 -6.09 35.41 9.40
C SER A 352 -5.62 36.16 10.63
N SER A 353 -5.38 37.47 10.50
CA SER A 353 -4.91 38.32 11.58
C SER A 353 -6.00 38.64 12.63
N THR A 354 -7.23 38.16 12.42
CA THR A 354 -8.32 38.30 13.40
C THR A 354 -8.10 37.41 14.63
N PRO A 355 -8.65 37.76 15.81
CA PRO A 355 -8.57 36.91 17.00
C PRO A 355 -9.56 35.73 16.99
N SER A 356 -10.35 35.57 15.92
CA SER A 356 -11.34 34.49 15.76
C SER A 356 -10.69 33.11 15.83
N GLN A 357 -11.30 32.19 16.58
CA GLN A 357 -10.73 30.86 16.84
C GLN A 357 -10.55 30.00 15.58
N VAL A 358 -11.47 30.08 14.62
CA VAL A 358 -11.43 29.29 13.39
C VAL A 358 -11.39 30.21 12.17
N MET A 359 -10.59 29.86 11.17
CA MET A 359 -10.64 30.48 9.84
C MET A 359 -10.88 29.39 8.81
N MET A 360 -11.83 29.62 7.91
CA MET A 360 -12.11 28.75 6.79
C MET A 360 -11.56 29.39 5.50
N VAL A 361 -10.93 28.55 4.67
CA VAL A 361 -10.46 28.92 3.33
C VAL A 361 -11.27 28.11 2.34
N GLN A 362 -11.91 28.79 1.39
CA GLN A 362 -12.64 28.15 0.31
C GLN A 362 -11.65 27.80 -0.80
N LEU A 363 -11.69 26.55 -1.29
CA LEU A 363 -10.70 26.06 -2.26
C LEU A 363 -10.79 26.81 -3.60
N GLU A 364 -12.00 27.18 -4.01
CA GLU A 364 -12.24 28.01 -5.20
C GLU A 364 -11.52 29.35 -5.12
N ASP A 365 -11.42 29.95 -3.93
CA ASP A 365 -10.68 31.20 -3.72
C ASP A 365 -9.17 30.98 -3.78
N ALA A 366 -8.67 29.85 -3.24
CA ALA A 366 -7.26 29.51 -3.23
C ALA A 366 -6.69 29.32 -4.65
N ILE A 367 -7.50 28.79 -5.58
CA ILE A 367 -7.10 28.56 -6.98
C ILE A 367 -7.70 29.58 -7.96
N GLY A 368 -8.35 30.64 -7.45
CA GLY A 368 -8.84 31.75 -8.25
C GLY A 368 -10.02 31.44 -9.19
N MET A 369 -10.88 30.48 -8.86
CA MET A 369 -12.06 30.14 -9.67
C MET A 369 -13.07 31.30 -9.75
N LEU A 370 -13.58 31.54 -10.96
CA LEU A 370 -14.58 32.59 -11.22
C LEU A 370 -16.01 32.17 -10.85
N GLU A 371 -16.32 30.88 -11.02
CA GLU A 371 -17.67 30.34 -10.92
C GLU A 371 -17.97 29.88 -9.48
N GLN A 372 -19.14 30.23 -8.96
CA GLN A 372 -19.61 29.78 -7.64
C GLN A 372 -20.24 28.37 -7.69
N ALA A 373 -20.04 27.61 -6.60
CA ALA A 373 -20.53 26.24 -6.45
C ALA A 373 -22.06 26.15 -6.36
N ASN A 374 -22.69 27.07 -5.62
CA ASN A 374 -24.14 27.16 -5.45
C ASN A 374 -24.63 28.58 -5.76
N MET A 375 -25.81 28.72 -6.37
CA MET A 375 -26.52 29.97 -6.63
C MET A 375 -27.88 29.92 -5.93
N PRO A 376 -28.01 30.54 -4.75
CA PRO A 376 -29.25 30.52 -3.97
C PRO A 376 -30.46 31.02 -4.78
N GLY A 377 -31.60 30.35 -4.62
CA GLY A 377 -32.82 30.65 -5.35
C GLY A 377 -32.92 30.02 -6.75
N THR A 378 -32.00 29.13 -7.12
CA THR A 378 -32.06 28.35 -8.36
C THR A 378 -32.10 26.85 -8.07
N THR A 379 -32.73 26.09 -8.98
CA THR A 379 -32.75 24.62 -8.92
C THR A 379 -32.08 24.06 -10.17
N ASP A 380 -32.71 24.23 -11.33
CA ASP A 380 -32.21 23.71 -12.62
C ASP A 380 -31.56 24.78 -13.50
N SER A 381 -31.70 26.07 -13.15
CA SER A 381 -31.22 27.20 -13.97
C SER A 381 -29.74 27.52 -13.76
N HIS A 382 -29.11 27.02 -12.70
CA HIS A 382 -27.66 27.03 -12.47
C HIS A 382 -27.21 25.62 -12.09
N PRO A 383 -26.00 25.16 -12.51
CA PRO A 383 -25.48 23.83 -12.15
C PRO A 383 -24.98 23.79 -10.69
N ASN A 384 -25.88 24.04 -9.74
CA ASN A 384 -25.63 23.97 -8.31
C ASN A 384 -25.03 22.60 -7.95
N TRP A 385 -23.89 22.59 -7.25
CA TRP A 385 -23.24 21.37 -6.75
C TRP A 385 -22.81 20.36 -7.82
N ARG A 386 -22.77 20.76 -9.10
CA ARG A 386 -22.41 19.90 -10.24
C ARG A 386 -21.05 20.24 -10.86
N ARG A 387 -20.33 21.20 -10.28
CA ARG A 387 -19.05 21.68 -10.78
C ARG A 387 -17.89 21.01 -10.03
N LYS A 388 -16.84 20.66 -10.77
CA LYS A 388 -15.57 20.19 -10.21
C LYS A 388 -14.62 21.37 -10.02
N LEU A 389 -13.66 21.22 -9.10
CA LEU A 389 -12.52 22.13 -9.02
C LEU A 389 -11.71 22.08 -10.32
N ALA A 390 -10.99 23.17 -10.61
CA ALA A 390 -10.16 23.28 -11.82
C ALA A 390 -8.90 22.38 -11.77
N LEU A 391 -8.47 22.01 -10.56
CA LEU A 391 -7.32 21.14 -10.29
C LEU A 391 -7.80 19.87 -9.57
N ASP A 392 -7.11 18.75 -9.80
CA ASP A 392 -7.25 17.56 -8.95
C ASP A 392 -6.51 17.72 -7.60
N LEU A 393 -6.70 16.78 -6.68
CA LEU A 393 -6.15 16.87 -5.32
C LEU A 393 -4.61 16.86 -5.31
N GLN A 394 -3.97 16.10 -6.21
CA GLN A 394 -2.52 16.01 -6.30
C GLN A 394 -1.93 17.32 -6.87
N GLN A 395 -2.57 17.87 -7.89
CA GLN A 395 -2.20 19.16 -8.49
C GLN A 395 -2.38 20.32 -7.50
N LEU A 396 -3.47 20.32 -6.74
CA LEU A 396 -3.75 21.34 -5.72
C LEU A 396 -2.63 21.44 -4.68
N ALA A 397 -2.08 20.31 -4.23
CA ALA A 397 -0.98 20.28 -3.26
C ALA A 397 0.36 20.82 -3.82
N LEU A 398 0.54 20.75 -5.13
CA LEU A 398 1.74 21.19 -5.84
C LEU A 398 1.59 22.59 -6.45
N ASP A 399 0.39 23.18 -6.42
CA ASP A 399 0.12 24.47 -7.02
C ASP A 399 0.85 25.59 -6.25
N PRO A 400 1.69 26.40 -6.92
CA PRO A 400 2.48 27.45 -6.25
C PRO A 400 1.64 28.50 -5.52
N GLN A 401 0.43 28.83 -6.01
CA GLN A 401 -0.43 29.82 -5.36
C GLN A 401 -0.99 29.27 -4.05
N THR A 402 -1.41 28.00 -4.08
CA THR A 402 -1.89 27.28 -2.90
C THR A 402 -0.79 27.11 -1.85
N GLN A 403 0.43 26.76 -2.26
CA GLN A 403 1.59 26.68 -1.35
C GLN A 403 1.91 28.03 -0.71
N GLN A 404 1.96 29.11 -1.50
CA GLN A 404 2.20 30.46 -0.99
C GLN A 404 1.11 30.91 -0.01
N LEU A 405 -0.15 30.60 -0.29
CA LEU A 405 -1.26 30.88 0.61
C LEU A 405 -1.08 30.11 1.93
N CYS A 406 -0.82 28.80 1.88
CA CYS A 406 -0.56 27.97 3.05
C CYS A 406 0.59 28.53 3.92
N GLU A 407 1.72 28.91 3.31
CA GLU A 407 2.86 29.52 4.01
C GLU A 407 2.47 30.83 4.70
N THR A 408 1.71 31.69 4.01
CA THR A 408 1.22 32.97 4.55
C THR A 408 0.31 32.75 5.76
N LEU A 409 -0.63 31.81 5.65
CA LEU A 409 -1.56 31.47 6.71
C LEU A 409 -0.84 30.86 7.92
N ALA A 410 0.11 29.94 7.68
CA ALA A 410 0.89 29.29 8.73
C ALA A 410 1.76 30.29 9.51
N ALA A 411 2.29 31.33 8.85
CA ALA A 411 3.07 32.37 9.51
C ALA A 411 2.23 33.23 10.47
N ILE A 412 0.96 33.49 10.14
CA ILE A 412 0.07 34.36 10.93
C ILE A 412 -0.67 33.56 12.01
N ARG A 413 -1.10 32.33 11.67
CA ARG A 413 -1.79 31.39 12.56
C ARG A 413 -0.92 30.14 12.74
N PRO A 414 0.20 30.25 13.47
CA PRO A 414 1.07 29.10 13.70
C PRO A 414 0.33 28.06 14.54
N HIS A 415 0.21 26.85 14.00
CA HIS A 415 -0.39 25.74 14.73
C HIS A 415 0.52 25.33 15.89
N PRO A 416 0.11 25.41 17.17
CA PRO A 416 1.01 25.15 18.29
C PRO A 416 1.54 23.72 18.34
N ALA A 417 0.71 22.73 17.98
CA ALA A 417 1.15 21.33 17.86
C ALA A 417 2.11 21.16 16.68
N LEU A 418 1.76 21.52 15.43
CA LEU A 418 2.71 21.48 14.30
C LEU A 418 3.92 22.42 14.43
N HIS A 419 3.94 23.49 15.21
CA HIS A 419 5.18 24.27 15.43
C HIS A 419 6.06 23.70 16.55
N ALA A 420 5.48 22.96 17.50
CA ALA A 420 6.21 22.17 18.49
C ALA A 420 6.58 20.77 17.96
N GLU A 421 5.84 20.24 16.98
CA GLU A 421 5.95 18.91 16.36
C GLU A 421 6.57 18.92 14.96
N ALA A 422 6.44 19.96 14.14
CA ALA A 422 7.39 20.22 13.04
C ALA A 422 8.76 20.67 13.59
N ARG A 423 8.82 21.06 14.87
CA ARG A 423 10.06 21.11 15.67
C ARG A 423 10.35 19.84 16.47
N ARG A 424 9.44 18.86 16.51
CA ARG A 424 9.91 17.48 16.60
C ARG A 424 10.51 17.20 15.23
N SER A 425 11.80 17.53 15.09
CA SER A 425 12.62 16.54 14.42
C SER A 425 12.25 15.24 15.11
N ILE A 426 11.53 14.33 14.44
CA ILE A 426 11.61 12.94 14.85
C ILE A 426 13.07 12.64 14.57
N GLN A 427 13.91 12.86 15.58
CA GLN A 427 15.23 12.30 15.60
C GLN A 427 14.98 10.83 15.40
N THR A 428 15.49 10.32 14.29
CA THR A 428 15.35 8.91 13.95
C THR A 428 15.65 8.08 15.18
N VAL A 429 14.73 7.20 15.55
CA VAL A 429 14.91 6.35 16.72
C VAL A 429 15.96 5.30 16.35
N ILE A 430 17.22 5.55 16.73
CA ILE A 430 18.30 4.61 16.47
C ILE A 430 18.27 3.50 17.53
N PRO A 431 18.12 2.23 17.14
CA PRO A 431 18.19 1.12 18.08
C PRO A 431 19.56 1.04 18.75
N ARG A 432 19.59 1.08 20.09
CA ARG A 432 20.81 0.79 20.87
C ARG A 432 21.24 -0.68 20.80
N ALA A 433 20.27 -1.60 20.88
CA ALA A 433 20.49 -3.04 20.80
C ALA A 433 19.21 -3.73 20.30
N THR A 434 19.35 -4.58 19.29
CA THR A 434 18.26 -5.34 18.68
C THR A 434 18.32 -6.80 19.10
N TYR A 435 17.18 -7.43 19.38
CA TYR A 435 17.08 -8.87 19.60
C TYR A 435 16.16 -9.51 18.56
N ARG A 436 16.70 -10.41 17.73
CA ARG A 436 15.94 -11.08 16.66
C ARG A 436 15.02 -12.15 17.24
N LEU A 437 13.72 -12.06 16.96
CA LEU A 437 12.74 -13.10 17.25
C LEU A 437 12.23 -13.74 15.95
N GLN A 438 12.27 -15.06 15.91
CA GLN A 438 11.73 -15.88 14.82
C GLN A 438 10.28 -16.25 15.14
N PHE A 439 9.31 -15.52 14.60
CA PHE A 439 7.90 -15.80 14.80
C PHE A 439 7.42 -16.93 13.87
N HIS A 440 6.69 -17.88 14.45
CA HIS A 440 5.99 -18.94 13.74
C HIS A 440 4.89 -19.52 14.64
N LYS A 441 4.11 -20.48 14.15
CA LYS A 441 2.98 -21.06 14.91
C LYS A 441 3.31 -21.62 16.31
N ASN A 442 4.57 -21.99 16.56
CA ASN A 442 5.03 -22.50 17.87
C ASN A 442 5.79 -21.44 18.71
N PHE A 443 5.94 -20.22 18.20
CA PHE A 443 6.47 -19.07 18.93
C PHE A 443 5.79 -17.79 18.39
N ARG A 444 4.64 -17.47 18.98
CA ARG A 444 3.70 -16.42 18.54
C ARG A 444 3.95 -15.11 19.28
N PHE A 445 3.15 -14.08 18.96
CA PHE A 445 3.20 -12.81 19.68
C PHE A 445 2.99 -12.95 21.19
N ASP A 446 2.01 -13.76 21.62
CA ASP A 446 1.74 -13.98 23.05
C ASP A 446 2.90 -14.71 23.76
N ASP A 447 3.60 -15.60 23.06
CA ASP A 447 4.78 -16.30 23.59
C ASP A 447 5.97 -15.33 23.74
N ALA A 448 6.14 -14.42 22.79
CA ALA A 448 7.14 -13.35 22.88
C ALA A 448 6.88 -12.39 24.05
N ILE A 449 5.61 -12.03 24.32
CA ILE A 449 5.23 -11.21 25.48
C ILE A 449 5.79 -11.79 26.78
N ALA A 450 5.75 -13.12 26.95
CA ALA A 450 6.23 -13.79 28.16
C ALA A 450 7.73 -13.59 28.42
N ILE A 451 8.54 -13.39 27.37
CA ILE A 451 9.99 -13.20 27.50
C ILE A 451 10.42 -11.73 27.47
N LEU A 452 9.55 -10.78 27.10
CA LEU A 452 9.90 -9.35 27.03
C LEU A 452 10.48 -8.80 28.35
N PRO A 453 9.95 -9.12 29.55
CA PRO A 453 10.55 -8.63 30.79
C PRO A 453 11.99 -9.11 31.00
N TYR A 454 12.33 -10.30 30.50
CA TYR A 454 13.71 -10.80 30.52
C TYR A 454 14.60 -10.00 29.55
N LEU A 455 14.13 -9.78 28.32
CA LEU A 455 14.89 -9.02 27.31
C LEU A 455 15.10 -7.55 27.71
N ALA A 456 14.11 -6.93 28.34
CA ALA A 456 14.23 -5.58 28.90
C ALA A 456 15.32 -5.52 29.99
N ARG A 457 15.38 -6.52 30.89
CA ARG A 457 16.45 -6.62 31.91
C ARG A 457 17.82 -6.89 31.31
N LEU A 458 17.89 -7.63 30.19
CA LEU A 458 19.12 -7.86 29.44
C LEU A 458 19.67 -6.57 28.81
N GLY A 459 18.82 -5.54 28.63
CA GLY A 459 19.20 -4.24 28.07
C GLY A 459 18.86 -4.08 26.59
N VAL A 460 18.09 -5.02 26.01
CA VAL A 460 17.58 -4.92 24.64
C VAL A 460 16.68 -3.69 24.53
N SER A 461 16.92 -2.84 23.53
CA SER A 461 16.07 -1.67 23.29
C SER A 461 14.98 -1.94 22.26
N HIS A 462 15.23 -2.80 21.28
CA HIS A 462 14.27 -3.11 20.23
C HIS A 462 14.18 -4.61 19.96
N ILE A 463 12.97 -5.10 19.72
CA ILE A 463 12.78 -6.41 19.09
C ILE A 463 12.95 -6.26 17.58
N TYR A 464 13.76 -7.11 16.98
CA TYR A 464 13.83 -7.27 15.53
C TYR A 464 12.93 -8.46 15.16
N CYS A 465 11.73 -8.17 14.68
CA CYS A 465 10.74 -9.18 14.31
C CYS A 465 11.12 -9.83 12.98
N SER A 466 10.96 -11.14 12.84
CA SER A 466 10.82 -11.79 11.52
C SER A 466 9.60 -11.25 10.76
N PRO A 467 9.45 -11.54 9.45
CA PRO A 467 8.28 -11.08 8.70
C PRO A 467 6.98 -11.44 9.42
N ILE A 468 6.09 -10.46 9.56
CA ILE A 468 4.81 -10.60 10.29
C ILE A 468 3.60 -10.62 9.37
N GLN A 469 3.80 -10.29 8.09
CA GLN A 469 2.79 -10.37 7.04
C GLN A 469 2.30 -11.81 6.88
N ARG A 470 1.06 -11.98 6.40
CA ARG A 470 0.51 -13.29 6.15
C ARG A 470 1.38 -14.02 5.12
N ALA A 471 2.03 -15.07 5.60
CA ALA A 471 2.81 -16.01 4.81
C ALA A 471 1.99 -17.28 4.55
N ARG A 472 2.57 -18.23 3.81
CA ARG A 472 1.90 -19.51 3.56
C ARG A 472 1.57 -20.22 4.88
N PRO A 473 0.44 -20.95 4.94
CA PRO A 473 0.08 -21.74 6.12
C PRO A 473 1.21 -22.69 6.53
N GLY A 474 1.53 -22.72 7.83
CA GLY A 474 2.60 -23.54 8.37
C GLY A 474 4.02 -23.03 8.14
N SER A 475 4.20 -21.86 7.52
CA SER A 475 5.53 -21.25 7.36
C SER A 475 6.24 -21.09 8.71
N THR A 476 7.52 -21.43 8.74
CA THR A 476 8.37 -21.34 9.94
C THR A 476 9.24 -20.09 9.96
N HIS A 477 9.17 -19.27 8.90
CA HIS A 477 10.07 -18.15 8.68
C HIS A 477 9.38 -16.87 8.18
N GLY A 478 8.25 -16.96 7.49
CA GLY A 478 7.46 -15.80 7.04
C GLY A 478 7.91 -15.14 5.73
N TYR A 479 9.06 -15.49 5.16
CA TYR A 479 9.56 -14.96 3.87
C TYR A 479 8.71 -15.29 2.64
N ASP A 480 7.86 -16.31 2.71
CA ASP A 480 6.92 -16.72 1.68
C ASP A 480 5.58 -15.97 1.83
N VAL A 481 5.64 -14.63 1.76
CA VAL A 481 4.50 -13.72 1.95
C VAL A 481 3.44 -13.95 0.87
N VAL A 482 2.18 -14.07 1.26
CA VAL A 482 1.03 -14.22 0.35
C VAL A 482 0.05 -13.06 0.43
N ALA A 483 0.12 -12.22 1.46
CA ALA A 483 -0.60 -10.95 1.55
C ALA A 483 0.17 -9.94 2.42
N HIS A 484 0.42 -8.75 1.88
CA HIS A 484 1.23 -7.71 2.53
C HIS A 484 0.43 -6.79 3.48
N ASP A 485 -0.90 -6.76 3.32
CA ASP A 485 -1.86 -5.95 4.07
C ASP A 485 -2.45 -6.66 5.30
N GLU A 486 -2.14 -7.94 5.47
CA GLU A 486 -2.63 -8.77 6.58
C GLU A 486 -1.49 -9.20 7.50
N ILE A 487 -1.72 -9.11 8.82
CA ILE A 487 -0.84 -9.73 9.82
C ILE A 487 -1.17 -11.23 9.91
N ASN A 488 -0.15 -12.07 9.91
CA ASN A 488 -0.29 -13.52 9.86
C ASN A 488 -1.17 -14.04 11.01
N PRO A 489 -2.30 -14.71 10.70
CA PRO A 489 -3.20 -15.25 11.72
C PRO A 489 -2.55 -16.34 12.58
N GLU A 490 -1.59 -17.12 12.05
CA GLU A 490 -0.88 -18.15 12.84
C GLU A 490 0.00 -17.56 13.94
N LEU A 491 0.39 -16.28 13.82
CA LEU A 491 1.15 -15.55 14.84
C LEU A 491 0.25 -14.93 15.93
N GLY A 492 -1.08 -14.99 15.77
CA GLY A 492 -2.08 -14.32 16.61
C GLY A 492 -2.83 -13.18 15.92
N GLY A 493 -2.55 -12.93 14.63
CA GLY A 493 -3.22 -11.91 13.81
C GLY A 493 -3.03 -10.48 14.34
N ARG A 494 -3.88 -9.57 13.85
CA ARG A 494 -3.85 -8.14 14.22
C ARG A 494 -3.95 -7.93 15.74
N GLU A 495 -4.89 -8.61 16.40
CA GLU A 495 -5.12 -8.48 17.83
C GLU A 495 -3.90 -8.94 18.66
N GLY A 496 -3.26 -10.04 18.26
CA GLY A 496 -2.04 -10.53 18.92
C GLY A 496 -0.88 -9.54 18.77
N PHE A 497 -0.72 -8.97 17.58
CA PHE A 497 0.31 -7.96 17.32
C PHE A 497 0.08 -6.66 18.11
N GLU A 498 -1.16 -6.22 18.26
CA GLU A 498 -1.51 -5.05 19.08
C GLU A 498 -1.17 -5.27 20.56
N ARG A 499 -1.50 -6.44 21.12
CA ARG A 499 -1.09 -6.81 22.49
C ARG A 499 0.42 -6.82 22.65
N PHE A 500 1.14 -7.41 21.69
CA PHE A 500 2.60 -7.46 21.70
C PHE A 500 3.23 -6.06 21.64
N SER A 501 2.72 -5.20 20.75
CA SER A 501 3.18 -3.82 20.62
C SER A 501 2.89 -2.99 21.87
N ALA A 502 1.73 -3.18 22.51
CA ALA A 502 1.41 -2.54 23.78
C ALA A 502 2.34 -3.00 24.92
N ALA A 503 2.67 -4.30 24.96
CA ALA A 503 3.61 -4.85 25.94
C ALA A 503 5.02 -4.26 25.77
N LEU A 504 5.52 -4.16 24.54
CA LEU A 504 6.79 -3.49 24.24
C LEU A 504 6.80 -2.03 24.73
N LYS A 505 5.76 -1.27 24.38
CA LYS A 505 5.62 0.13 24.80
C LYS A 505 5.60 0.27 26.33
N SER A 506 4.94 -0.64 27.04
CA SER A 506 4.91 -0.64 28.52
C SER A 506 6.29 -0.85 29.16
N LEU A 507 7.22 -1.49 28.44
CA LEU A 507 8.59 -1.76 28.87
C LEU A 507 9.60 -0.73 28.30
N GLY A 508 9.13 0.28 27.56
CA GLY A 508 9.99 1.25 26.89
C GLY A 508 10.86 0.64 25.80
N MET A 509 10.41 -0.46 25.19
CA MET A 509 11.07 -1.15 24.09
C MET A 509 10.39 -0.77 22.76
N GLY A 510 11.21 -0.67 21.70
CA GLY A 510 10.76 -0.47 20.33
C GLY A 510 10.72 -1.77 19.52
N GLN A 511 10.37 -1.67 18.23
CA GLN A 511 10.44 -2.82 17.32
C GLN A 511 10.84 -2.43 15.89
N LEU A 512 11.49 -3.38 15.22
CA LEU A 512 11.79 -3.34 13.80
C LEU A 512 11.05 -4.46 13.08
N LEU A 513 10.52 -4.17 11.91
CA LEU A 513 9.91 -5.17 11.04
C LEU A 513 10.87 -5.61 9.94
N ASP A 514 10.94 -6.92 9.70
CA ASP A 514 11.55 -7.48 8.50
C ASP A 514 10.56 -7.42 7.33
N LEU A 515 10.95 -6.80 6.22
CA LEU A 515 10.11 -6.65 5.04
C LEU A 515 10.70 -7.39 3.85
N VAL A 516 9.82 -8.01 3.07
CA VAL A 516 10.16 -8.86 1.91
C VAL A 516 9.64 -8.22 0.61
N PRO A 517 10.34 -7.21 0.05
CA PRO A 517 9.83 -6.48 -1.12
C PRO A 517 10.12 -7.18 -2.46
N ASN A 518 11.05 -8.14 -2.49
CA ASN A 518 11.52 -8.72 -3.75
C ASN A 518 10.53 -9.74 -4.33
N HIS A 519 9.77 -10.45 -3.50
CA HIS A 519 9.04 -11.65 -3.93
C HIS A 519 7.85 -11.99 -3.03
N MET A 520 6.97 -12.87 -3.52
CA MET A 520 5.85 -13.45 -2.79
C MET A 520 5.81 -14.98 -2.96
N GLY A 521 5.21 -15.67 -1.99
CA GLY A 521 4.87 -17.09 -2.08
C GLY A 521 3.82 -17.35 -3.16
N VAL A 522 4.09 -18.30 -4.06
CA VAL A 522 3.25 -18.67 -5.20
C VAL A 522 3.13 -20.19 -5.35
N LEU A 523 2.29 -20.65 -6.28
CA LEU A 523 2.02 -22.06 -6.60
C LEU A 523 1.11 -22.81 -5.61
N ALA A 524 0.51 -22.16 -4.63
CA ALA A 524 -0.60 -22.72 -3.84
C ALA A 524 -1.85 -21.83 -3.92
N ALA A 525 -2.92 -22.25 -3.26
CA ALA A 525 -4.24 -21.61 -3.30
C ALA A 525 -4.39 -20.39 -2.36
N ASP A 526 -3.29 -19.87 -1.82
CA ASP A 526 -3.26 -18.88 -0.73
C ASP A 526 -2.86 -17.45 -1.18
N ASN A 527 -2.34 -17.28 -2.39
CA ASN A 527 -1.97 -15.98 -2.95
C ASN A 527 -3.00 -15.50 -3.99
N ALA A 528 -3.88 -14.59 -3.58
CA ALA A 528 -4.96 -14.06 -4.41
C ALA A 528 -4.45 -13.35 -5.68
N TRP A 529 -3.34 -12.60 -5.60
CA TRP A 529 -2.78 -11.90 -6.76
C TRP A 529 -2.27 -12.89 -7.80
N TRP A 530 -1.56 -13.93 -7.36
CA TRP A 530 -1.05 -14.96 -8.25
C TRP A 530 -2.17 -15.78 -8.89
N LEU A 531 -3.20 -16.16 -8.11
CA LEU A 531 -4.36 -16.88 -8.66
C LEU A 531 -5.11 -16.05 -9.70
N ASP A 532 -5.26 -14.74 -9.49
CA ASP A 532 -5.86 -13.85 -10.49
C ASP A 532 -5.03 -13.79 -11.79
N VAL A 533 -3.69 -13.79 -11.69
CA VAL A 533 -2.78 -13.90 -12.84
C VAL A 533 -2.93 -15.23 -13.56
N LEU A 534 -3.04 -16.35 -12.84
CA LEU A 534 -3.25 -17.67 -13.45
C LEU A 534 -4.62 -17.79 -14.12
N GLU A 535 -5.63 -17.09 -13.60
CA GLU A 535 -6.97 -17.08 -14.16
C GLU A 535 -7.10 -16.17 -15.40
N ASN A 536 -6.42 -15.01 -15.40
CA ASN A 536 -6.65 -13.95 -16.39
C ASN A 536 -5.45 -13.63 -17.28
N GLY A 537 -4.29 -14.23 -17.03
CA GLY A 537 -3.09 -14.02 -17.83
C GLY A 537 -2.68 -12.54 -17.90
N PRO A 538 -2.28 -12.03 -19.08
CA PRO A 538 -1.93 -10.62 -19.28
C PRO A 538 -3.03 -9.62 -18.89
N ALA A 539 -4.31 -10.03 -18.91
CA ALA A 539 -5.44 -9.19 -18.54
C ALA A 539 -5.76 -9.16 -17.03
N SER A 540 -4.90 -9.76 -16.18
CA SER A 540 -5.02 -9.64 -14.72
C SER A 540 -4.67 -8.22 -14.24
N LEU A 541 -5.38 -7.75 -13.21
CA LEU A 541 -5.02 -6.51 -12.49
C LEU A 541 -3.62 -6.57 -11.87
N TYR A 542 -3.15 -7.79 -11.59
CA TYR A 542 -1.86 -8.07 -10.96
C TYR A 542 -0.80 -8.57 -11.96
N ALA A 543 -1.10 -8.64 -13.26
CA ALA A 543 -0.15 -9.11 -14.27
C ALA A 543 1.17 -8.30 -14.29
N GLN A 544 1.09 -7.00 -13.95
CA GLN A 544 2.24 -6.11 -13.85
C GLN A 544 2.86 -6.05 -12.45
N HIS A 545 2.26 -6.69 -11.44
CA HIS A 545 2.84 -6.78 -10.09
C HIS A 545 3.99 -7.79 -10.06
N PHE A 546 3.86 -8.89 -10.81
CA PHE A 546 4.88 -9.91 -10.93
C PHE A 546 5.77 -9.69 -12.15
N ASP A 547 6.96 -10.25 -12.07
CA ASP A 547 7.98 -10.12 -13.08
C ASP A 547 7.96 -11.31 -14.06
N ILE A 548 7.00 -11.27 -14.99
CA ILE A 548 6.69 -12.34 -15.95
C ILE A 548 7.09 -11.92 -17.37
N ASP A 549 7.84 -12.77 -18.07
CA ASP A 549 8.04 -12.69 -19.51
C ASP A 549 6.85 -13.34 -20.24
N TRP A 550 5.92 -12.50 -20.68
CA TRP A 550 4.73 -12.90 -21.43
C TRP A 550 5.01 -13.20 -22.92
N GLN A 551 6.21 -12.90 -23.41
CA GLN A 551 6.62 -13.13 -24.81
C GLN A 551 7.97 -13.90 -24.89
N PRO A 552 8.04 -15.09 -24.27
CA PRO A 552 9.24 -15.91 -24.32
C PRO A 552 9.50 -16.43 -25.74
N LEU A 553 10.71 -16.93 -25.99
CA LEU A 553 11.05 -17.53 -27.29
C LEU A 553 10.22 -18.77 -27.62
N ASN A 554 9.82 -19.54 -26.60
CA ASN A 554 8.94 -20.67 -26.79
C ASN A 554 7.54 -20.16 -27.13
N VAL A 555 7.13 -20.34 -28.39
CA VAL A 555 5.83 -19.89 -28.90
C VAL A 555 4.64 -20.51 -28.15
N GLU A 556 4.81 -21.70 -27.57
CA GLU A 556 3.77 -22.36 -26.77
C GLU A 556 3.51 -21.65 -25.43
N LEU A 557 4.46 -20.84 -24.95
CA LEU A 557 4.37 -20.07 -23.70
C LEU A 557 3.93 -18.62 -23.90
N VAL A 558 3.67 -18.18 -25.13
CA VAL A 558 3.19 -16.82 -25.39
C VAL A 558 1.85 -16.60 -24.68
N GLY A 559 1.81 -15.60 -23.80
CA GLY A 559 0.62 -15.29 -22.99
C GLY A 559 0.32 -16.33 -21.89
N LYS A 560 1.24 -17.24 -21.57
CA LYS A 560 1.11 -18.26 -20.52
C LYS A 560 2.21 -18.14 -19.47
N VAL A 561 1.92 -18.57 -18.24
CA VAL A 561 2.91 -18.77 -17.17
C VAL A 561 3.28 -20.26 -17.08
N LEU A 562 4.56 -20.60 -17.12
CA LEU A 562 5.01 -21.98 -16.90
C LEU A 562 5.01 -22.31 -15.40
N LEU A 563 4.30 -23.34 -14.97
CA LEU A 563 4.21 -23.78 -13.58
C LEU A 563 4.89 -25.15 -13.39
N PRO A 564 6.15 -25.20 -12.93
CA PRO A 564 6.92 -26.43 -12.77
C PRO A 564 6.61 -27.13 -11.43
N VAL A 565 5.40 -27.64 -11.28
CA VAL A 565 4.86 -28.21 -10.02
C VAL A 565 4.62 -29.71 -10.07
N LEU A 566 4.64 -30.31 -11.26
CA LEU A 566 4.32 -31.73 -11.39
C LEU A 566 5.49 -32.60 -10.90
N GLY A 567 5.18 -33.70 -10.20
CA GLY A 567 6.16 -34.68 -9.74
C GLY A 567 6.75 -35.57 -10.84
N ASP A 568 6.15 -35.57 -12.03
CA ASP A 568 6.53 -36.38 -13.18
C ASP A 568 6.13 -35.68 -14.51
N HIS A 569 6.41 -36.29 -15.65
CA HIS A 569 6.05 -35.75 -16.97
C HIS A 569 4.52 -35.55 -17.13
N TYR A 570 4.13 -34.40 -17.71
CA TYR A 570 2.73 -33.98 -17.87
C TYR A 570 1.82 -35.09 -18.44
N GLY A 571 2.25 -35.76 -19.51
CA GLY A 571 1.46 -36.81 -20.16
C GLY A 571 1.17 -37.99 -19.24
N ASP A 572 2.14 -38.40 -18.43
CA ASP A 572 1.99 -39.51 -17.48
C ASP A 572 1.10 -39.12 -16.30
N VAL A 573 1.29 -37.91 -15.76
CA VAL A 573 0.44 -37.35 -14.68
C VAL A 573 -1.03 -37.24 -15.15
N LEU A 574 -1.26 -36.74 -16.37
CA LEU A 574 -2.58 -36.67 -16.96
C LEU A 574 -3.17 -38.07 -17.17
N ALA A 575 -2.41 -39.01 -17.74
CA ALA A 575 -2.87 -40.38 -17.97
C ALA A 575 -3.27 -41.10 -16.68
N ARG A 576 -2.51 -40.89 -15.59
CA ARG A 576 -2.81 -41.44 -14.25
C ARG A 576 -4.02 -40.78 -13.57
N GLY A 577 -4.53 -39.67 -14.11
CA GLY A 577 -5.70 -38.97 -13.57
C GLY A 577 -5.41 -38.17 -12.30
N GLU A 578 -4.17 -37.73 -12.12
CA GLU A 578 -3.76 -36.93 -10.97
C GLU A 578 -4.17 -35.45 -11.11
N LEU A 579 -4.45 -35.00 -12.34
CA LEU A 579 -5.05 -33.69 -12.62
C LEU A 579 -6.57 -33.80 -12.60
N VAL A 580 -7.20 -33.21 -11.58
CA VAL A 580 -8.64 -33.36 -11.33
C VAL A 580 -9.34 -32.02 -11.48
N LEU A 581 -10.25 -31.91 -12.45
CA LEU A 581 -11.14 -30.75 -12.57
C LEU A 581 -12.16 -30.76 -11.43
N ALA A 582 -12.38 -29.62 -10.79
CA ALA A 582 -13.41 -29.43 -9.78
C ALA A 582 -14.21 -28.15 -10.03
N PHE A 583 -15.43 -28.14 -9.51
CA PHE A 583 -16.31 -26.98 -9.48
C PHE A 583 -16.59 -26.62 -8.03
N ASP A 584 -16.31 -25.37 -7.68
CA ASP A 584 -16.70 -24.76 -6.42
C ASP A 584 -18.07 -24.11 -6.59
N ALA A 585 -19.08 -24.70 -5.96
CA ALA A 585 -20.46 -24.25 -6.04
C ALA A 585 -20.68 -22.91 -5.31
N ASP A 586 -19.96 -22.65 -4.23
CA ASP A 586 -20.11 -21.44 -3.42
C ASP A 586 -19.49 -20.24 -4.15
N ALA A 587 -18.30 -20.42 -4.72
CA ALA A 587 -17.62 -19.40 -5.52
C ALA A 587 -18.14 -19.30 -6.96
N GLY A 588 -18.85 -20.33 -7.47
CA GLY A 588 -19.26 -20.41 -8.87
C GLY A 588 -18.06 -20.49 -9.83
N SER A 589 -16.99 -21.16 -9.41
CA SER A 589 -15.71 -21.21 -10.14
C SER A 589 -15.24 -22.62 -10.44
N LEU A 590 -14.52 -22.79 -11.55
CA LEU A 590 -13.84 -24.02 -11.93
C LEU A 590 -12.35 -23.93 -11.65
N ALA A 591 -11.76 -24.99 -11.13
CA ALA A 591 -10.33 -25.11 -10.89
C ALA A 591 -9.82 -26.52 -11.20
N LEU A 592 -8.53 -26.63 -11.52
CA LEU A 592 -7.82 -27.89 -11.63
C LEU A 592 -7.02 -28.13 -10.35
N HIS A 593 -7.14 -29.33 -9.79
CA HIS A 593 -6.38 -29.75 -8.62
C HIS A 593 -5.27 -30.73 -8.99
N TYR A 594 -4.12 -30.58 -8.33
CA TYR A 594 -3.02 -31.52 -8.33
C TYR A 594 -2.51 -31.65 -6.89
N HIS A 595 -2.90 -32.72 -6.20
CA HIS A 595 -2.73 -32.86 -4.75
C HIS A 595 -3.25 -31.61 -4.00
N GLU A 596 -2.41 -30.92 -3.23
CA GLU A 596 -2.72 -29.69 -2.50
C GLU A 596 -2.79 -28.43 -3.38
N HIS A 597 -2.33 -28.50 -4.64
CA HIS A 597 -2.34 -27.35 -5.54
C HIS A 597 -3.71 -27.15 -6.19
N SER A 598 -4.10 -25.89 -6.36
CA SER A 598 -5.33 -25.48 -7.06
C SER A 598 -5.00 -24.42 -8.10
N PHE A 599 -5.42 -24.65 -9.34
CA PHE A 599 -5.19 -23.74 -10.47
C PHE A 599 -6.54 -23.31 -11.06
N PRO A 600 -6.91 -22.02 -10.98
CA PRO A 600 -8.19 -21.56 -11.48
C PRO A 600 -8.29 -21.76 -12.99
N LEU A 601 -9.48 -22.04 -13.51
CA LEU A 601 -9.71 -22.04 -14.95
C LEU A 601 -9.98 -20.61 -15.44
N ALA A 602 -9.49 -20.27 -16.62
CA ALA A 602 -9.81 -19.02 -17.29
C ALA A 602 -11.34 -18.95 -17.53
N PRO A 603 -12.03 -17.87 -17.12
CA PRO A 603 -13.49 -17.73 -17.26
C PRO A 603 -14.00 -17.95 -18.68
N GLU A 604 -13.27 -17.49 -19.69
CA GLU A 604 -13.57 -17.70 -21.12
C GLU A 604 -13.56 -19.18 -21.55
N SER A 605 -13.00 -20.08 -20.74
CA SER A 605 -13.00 -21.53 -20.97
C SER A 605 -14.17 -22.26 -20.30
N TYR A 606 -14.90 -21.61 -19.37
CA TYR A 606 -16.07 -22.18 -18.68
C TYR A 606 -17.15 -22.71 -19.65
N PRO A 607 -17.42 -22.08 -20.82
CA PRO A 607 -18.40 -22.61 -21.76
C PRO A 607 -18.14 -24.07 -22.16
N ARG A 608 -16.88 -24.53 -22.20
CA ARG A 608 -16.51 -25.91 -22.53
C ARG A 608 -17.06 -26.93 -21.52
N VAL A 609 -17.22 -26.52 -20.27
CA VAL A 609 -17.78 -27.35 -19.19
C VAL A 609 -19.28 -27.12 -19.07
N LEU A 610 -19.72 -25.85 -19.08
CA LEU A 610 -21.12 -25.50 -18.86
C LEU A 610 -22.05 -25.96 -19.99
N GLN A 611 -21.62 -25.93 -21.26
CA GLN A 611 -22.42 -26.44 -22.39
C GLN A 611 -22.61 -27.97 -22.32
N ARG A 612 -21.66 -28.70 -21.71
CA ARG A 612 -21.82 -30.14 -21.43
C ARG A 612 -22.81 -30.40 -20.29
N ALA A 613 -22.91 -29.48 -19.33
CA ALA A 613 -23.92 -29.55 -18.28
C ALA A 613 -25.31 -29.19 -18.84
N GLU A 614 -25.39 -28.15 -19.67
CA GLU A 614 -26.61 -27.70 -20.35
C GLU A 614 -27.34 -28.84 -21.09
N SER A 615 -26.61 -29.67 -21.84
CA SER A 615 -27.19 -30.78 -22.62
C SER A 615 -27.79 -31.90 -21.77
N ARG A 616 -27.61 -31.86 -20.44
CA ARG A 616 -28.11 -32.82 -19.46
C ARG A 616 -29.33 -32.30 -18.68
N ILE A 617 -29.75 -31.06 -18.95
CA ILE A 617 -30.89 -30.43 -18.28
C ILE A 617 -32.12 -30.57 -19.18
N ASP A 618 -33.11 -31.35 -18.73
CA ASP A 618 -34.37 -31.56 -19.46
C ASP A 618 -35.30 -30.33 -19.41
N ASP A 619 -35.16 -29.50 -18.37
CA ASP A 619 -35.93 -28.27 -18.20
C ASP A 619 -35.42 -27.17 -19.13
N VAL A 620 -36.28 -26.71 -20.04
CA VAL A 620 -35.93 -25.73 -21.09
C VAL A 620 -35.54 -24.37 -20.52
N GLU A 621 -36.18 -23.91 -19.45
CA GLU A 621 -35.90 -22.59 -18.84
C GLU A 621 -34.58 -22.62 -18.07
N LEU A 622 -34.32 -23.71 -17.33
CA LEU A 622 -33.05 -23.89 -16.63
C LEU A 622 -31.87 -24.09 -17.59
N SER A 623 -32.09 -24.86 -18.65
CA SER A 623 -31.10 -25.06 -19.73
C SER A 623 -30.75 -23.71 -20.39
N ALA A 624 -31.77 -22.91 -20.76
CA ALA A 624 -31.56 -21.58 -21.33
C ALA A 624 -30.85 -20.61 -20.36
N SER A 625 -31.16 -20.69 -19.06
CA SER A 625 -30.51 -19.88 -18.02
C SER A 625 -29.02 -20.20 -17.90
N LEU A 626 -28.65 -21.49 -17.90
CA LEU A 626 -27.25 -21.91 -17.88
C LEU A 626 -26.53 -21.55 -19.18
N ALA A 627 -27.19 -21.73 -20.33
CA ALA A 627 -26.68 -21.36 -21.64
C ALA A 627 -26.37 -19.86 -21.74
N SER A 628 -27.24 -19.00 -21.18
CA SER A 628 -27.02 -17.56 -21.09
C SER A 628 -25.77 -17.21 -20.30
N ILE A 629 -25.59 -17.81 -19.11
CA ILE A 629 -24.39 -17.60 -18.28
C ILE A 629 -23.13 -18.09 -19.02
N ALA A 630 -23.18 -19.28 -19.62
CA ALA A 630 -22.07 -19.81 -20.40
C ALA A 630 -21.72 -18.88 -21.57
N SER A 631 -22.71 -18.40 -22.32
CA SER A 631 -22.49 -17.44 -23.41
C SER A 631 -21.86 -16.14 -22.91
N SER A 632 -22.29 -15.59 -21.78
CA SER A 632 -21.69 -14.38 -21.20
C SER A 632 -20.23 -14.58 -20.81
N PHE A 633 -19.84 -15.73 -20.26
CA PHE A 633 -18.43 -16.04 -20.01
C PHE A 633 -17.59 -16.04 -21.30
N GLY A 634 -18.15 -16.55 -22.40
CA GLY A 634 -17.50 -16.55 -23.72
C GLY A 634 -17.38 -15.17 -24.38
N HIS A 635 -18.13 -14.16 -23.91
CA HIS A 635 -18.09 -12.78 -24.41
C HIS A 635 -17.21 -11.84 -23.59
N LEU A 636 -16.62 -12.33 -22.49
CA LEU A 636 -15.65 -11.53 -21.73
C LEU A 636 -14.51 -11.05 -22.63
N PRO A 637 -13.97 -9.84 -22.41
CA PRO A 637 -12.77 -9.39 -23.10
C PRO A 637 -11.66 -10.44 -22.97
N PRO A 638 -10.91 -10.74 -24.05
CA PRO A 638 -9.97 -11.87 -24.06
C PRO A 638 -8.85 -11.68 -23.03
N ARG A 639 -8.33 -12.78 -22.47
CA ARG A 639 -7.20 -12.75 -21.52
C ARG A 639 -5.90 -12.09 -22.04
N SER A 640 -5.78 -11.90 -23.35
CA SER A 640 -4.67 -11.20 -23.99
C SER A 640 -4.87 -9.69 -24.09
N ALA A 641 -6.03 -9.16 -23.68
CA ALA A 641 -6.29 -7.72 -23.67
C ALA A 641 -5.37 -7.03 -22.65
N THR A 642 -4.79 -5.91 -23.05
CA THR A 642 -3.88 -5.12 -22.20
C THR A 642 -4.33 -3.67 -22.05
N ASP A 643 -5.41 -3.25 -22.71
CA ASP A 643 -5.97 -1.93 -22.52
C ASP A 643 -6.70 -1.85 -21.16
N PRO A 644 -6.56 -0.74 -20.42
CA PRO A 644 -7.09 -0.66 -19.06
C PRO A 644 -8.61 -0.85 -18.94
N GLU A 645 -9.38 -0.44 -19.96
CA GLU A 645 -10.85 -0.53 -19.95
C GLU A 645 -11.31 -1.98 -20.06
N ALA A 646 -10.79 -2.73 -21.03
CA ALA A 646 -11.09 -4.16 -21.17
C ALA A 646 -10.61 -4.99 -19.97
N VAL A 647 -9.46 -4.63 -19.38
CA VAL A 647 -8.96 -5.28 -18.15
C VAL A 647 -9.92 -5.04 -16.99
N ALA A 648 -10.37 -3.80 -16.78
CA ALA A 648 -11.33 -3.47 -15.73
C ALA A 648 -12.71 -4.11 -15.96
N GLU A 649 -13.19 -4.12 -17.20
CA GLU A 649 -14.42 -4.80 -17.60
C GLU A 649 -14.35 -6.29 -17.31
N ARG A 650 -13.29 -6.98 -17.77
CA ARG A 650 -13.09 -8.41 -17.51
C ARG A 650 -13.04 -8.70 -16.00
N ALA A 651 -12.28 -7.91 -15.24
CA ALA A 651 -12.11 -8.12 -13.80
C ALA A 651 -13.43 -7.98 -13.03
N ARG A 652 -14.29 -7.02 -13.41
CA ARG A 652 -15.61 -6.83 -12.81
C ARG A 652 -16.60 -7.91 -13.25
N ASP A 653 -16.72 -8.12 -14.56
CA ASP A 653 -17.81 -8.91 -15.13
C ASP A 653 -17.61 -10.41 -14.88
N LYS A 654 -16.37 -10.90 -14.80
CA LYS A 654 -16.10 -12.31 -14.41
C LYS A 654 -16.68 -12.63 -13.02
N GLU A 655 -16.56 -11.72 -12.06
CA GLU A 655 -17.04 -11.93 -10.68
C GLU A 655 -18.57 -11.84 -10.61
N VAL A 656 -19.17 -10.94 -11.40
CA VAL A 656 -20.63 -10.90 -11.57
C VAL A 656 -21.16 -12.21 -12.12
N LEU A 657 -20.51 -12.77 -13.15
CA LEU A 657 -20.92 -14.03 -13.78
C LEU A 657 -20.72 -15.25 -12.87
N LYS A 658 -19.59 -15.35 -12.17
CA LYS A 658 -19.36 -16.37 -11.14
C LYS A 658 -20.43 -16.31 -10.04
N GLY A 659 -20.76 -15.12 -9.55
CA GLY A 659 -21.83 -14.92 -8.58
C GLY A 659 -23.22 -15.30 -9.11
N ARG A 660 -23.51 -15.06 -10.40
CA ARG A 660 -24.75 -15.55 -11.04
C ARG A 660 -24.78 -17.07 -11.13
N LEU A 661 -23.66 -17.71 -11.48
CA LEU A 661 -23.54 -19.17 -11.55
C LEU A 661 -23.71 -19.81 -10.17
N SER A 662 -23.02 -19.30 -9.15
CA SER A 662 -23.16 -19.74 -7.75
C SER A 662 -24.61 -19.66 -7.28
N ARG A 663 -25.30 -18.53 -7.48
CA ARG A 663 -26.72 -18.38 -7.13
C ARG A 663 -27.64 -19.34 -7.88
N LEU A 664 -27.37 -19.59 -9.17
CA LEU A 664 -28.17 -20.54 -9.96
C LEU A 664 -28.00 -21.96 -9.41
N VAL A 665 -26.77 -22.39 -9.13
CA VAL A 665 -26.45 -23.71 -8.58
C VAL A 665 -27.04 -23.89 -7.18
N ALA A 666 -26.93 -22.89 -6.31
CA ALA A 666 -27.47 -22.94 -4.95
C ALA A 666 -29.00 -23.07 -4.92
N ARG A 667 -29.70 -22.49 -5.91
CA ARG A 667 -31.17 -22.51 -6.00
C ARG A 667 -31.71 -23.71 -6.77
N GLN A 668 -30.96 -24.24 -7.73
CA GLN A 668 -31.46 -25.22 -8.70
C GLN A 668 -30.62 -26.50 -8.65
N LEU A 669 -31.10 -27.49 -7.88
CA LEU A 669 -30.46 -28.79 -7.75
C LEU A 669 -30.19 -29.50 -9.10
N PRO A 670 -31.09 -29.46 -10.12
CA PRO A 670 -30.80 -30.05 -11.42
C PRO A 670 -29.57 -29.45 -12.11
N VAL A 671 -29.36 -28.13 -11.97
CA VAL A 671 -28.17 -27.45 -12.53
C VAL A 671 -26.91 -27.89 -11.80
N ALA A 672 -26.96 -27.94 -10.46
CA ALA A 672 -25.84 -28.42 -9.65
C ALA A 672 -25.42 -29.86 -10.02
N GLN A 673 -26.40 -30.75 -10.18
CA GLN A 673 -26.18 -32.14 -10.60
C GLN A 673 -25.61 -32.24 -12.01
N ALA A 674 -26.11 -31.44 -12.94
CA ALA A 674 -25.62 -31.43 -14.32
C ALA A 674 -24.17 -30.95 -14.42
N ILE A 675 -23.79 -29.90 -13.68
CA ILE A 675 -22.40 -29.42 -13.63
C ILE A 675 -21.49 -30.45 -12.98
N ALA A 676 -21.90 -31.03 -11.84
CA ALA A 676 -21.14 -32.10 -11.19
C ALA A 676 -20.92 -33.32 -12.11
N ALA A 677 -21.94 -33.71 -12.89
CA ALA A 677 -21.84 -34.79 -13.87
C ALA A 677 -20.90 -34.44 -15.04
N ALA A 678 -20.96 -33.21 -15.55
CA ALA A 678 -20.06 -32.75 -16.60
C ALA A 678 -18.59 -32.72 -16.15
N VAL A 679 -18.34 -32.26 -14.92
CA VAL A 679 -17.00 -32.28 -14.31
C VAL A 679 -16.52 -33.71 -14.08
N ALA A 680 -17.36 -34.60 -13.55
CA ALA A 680 -17.01 -35.99 -13.34
C ALA A 680 -16.69 -36.73 -14.65
N GLU A 681 -17.44 -36.47 -15.72
CA GLU A 681 -17.17 -37.00 -17.06
C GLU A 681 -15.79 -36.58 -17.57
N LEU A 682 -15.46 -35.28 -17.50
CA LEU A 682 -14.16 -34.76 -17.95
C LEU A 682 -12.96 -35.35 -17.17
N ASN A 683 -13.21 -35.85 -15.96
CA ASN A 683 -12.20 -36.54 -15.15
C ASN A 683 -12.04 -38.03 -15.48
N LEU A 684 -12.84 -38.60 -16.39
CA LEU A 684 -12.74 -40.01 -16.78
C LEU A 684 -11.51 -40.28 -17.68
N PRO A 685 -10.93 -41.49 -17.64
CA PRO A 685 -9.82 -41.87 -18.53
C PRO A 685 -10.13 -41.72 -20.03
N ALA A 686 -11.39 -41.88 -20.45
CA ALA A 686 -11.79 -41.74 -21.84
C ALA A 686 -11.81 -40.26 -22.33
N GLU A 687 -11.85 -39.30 -21.41
CA GLU A 687 -11.94 -37.85 -21.72
C GLU A 687 -10.59 -37.13 -21.52
N ARG A 688 -9.47 -37.86 -21.40
CA ARG A 688 -8.14 -37.27 -21.16
C ARG A 688 -7.72 -36.30 -22.26
N ASP A 689 -8.02 -36.60 -23.52
CA ASP A 689 -7.73 -35.69 -24.64
C ASP A 689 -8.60 -34.42 -24.59
N THR A 690 -9.87 -34.55 -24.14
CA THR A 690 -10.74 -33.39 -23.91
C THR A 690 -10.20 -32.52 -22.78
N LEU A 691 -9.83 -33.13 -21.65
CA LEU A 691 -9.25 -32.42 -20.52
C LEU A 691 -7.94 -31.74 -20.92
N HIS A 692 -7.07 -32.42 -21.68
CA HIS A 692 -5.86 -31.80 -22.25
C HIS A 692 -6.20 -30.56 -23.10
N ALA A 693 -7.16 -30.65 -24.01
CA ALA A 693 -7.58 -29.52 -24.83
C ALA A 693 -8.13 -28.35 -24.00
N LEU A 694 -8.79 -28.62 -22.86
CA LEU A 694 -9.20 -27.60 -21.91
C LEU A 694 -8.00 -26.95 -21.21
N LEU A 695 -7.02 -27.76 -20.77
CA LEU A 695 -5.79 -27.28 -20.13
C LEU A 695 -4.93 -26.41 -21.06
N GLU A 696 -4.92 -26.69 -22.36
CA GLU A 696 -4.21 -25.87 -23.34
C GLU A 696 -4.78 -24.45 -23.51
N LEU A 697 -6.03 -24.21 -23.09
CA LEU A 697 -6.66 -22.89 -23.14
C LEU A 697 -6.28 -21.98 -21.95
N GLN A 698 -5.65 -22.52 -20.92
CA GLN A 698 -5.39 -21.77 -19.68
C GLN A 698 -4.28 -20.73 -19.86
N ALA A 699 -4.23 -19.75 -18.94
CA ALA A 699 -3.15 -18.76 -18.91
C ALA A 699 -1.86 -19.30 -18.27
N TYR A 700 -1.80 -20.62 -18.04
CA TYR A 700 -0.64 -21.32 -17.53
C TYR A 700 -0.43 -22.64 -18.26
N ARG A 701 0.79 -23.16 -18.13
CA ARG A 701 1.19 -24.50 -18.59
C ARG A 701 1.82 -25.25 -17.42
N LEU A 702 1.21 -26.35 -17.02
CA LEU A 702 1.76 -27.24 -15.98
C LEU A 702 2.90 -28.07 -16.56
N ALA A 703 4.00 -28.18 -15.81
CA ALA A 703 5.17 -28.93 -16.23
C ALA A 703 5.82 -29.70 -15.07
N PHE A 704 6.61 -30.72 -15.45
CA PHE A 704 7.48 -31.43 -14.51
C PHE A 704 8.45 -30.45 -13.86
N TRP A 705 8.65 -30.54 -12.54
CA TRP A 705 9.42 -29.54 -11.78
C TRP A 705 10.84 -29.30 -12.31
N ARG A 706 11.46 -30.31 -12.93
CA ARG A 706 12.80 -30.19 -13.53
C ARG A 706 12.87 -29.30 -14.76
N VAL A 707 11.74 -29.01 -15.41
CA VAL A 707 11.66 -28.10 -16.56
C VAL A 707 11.93 -26.64 -16.14
N ALA A 708 11.75 -26.31 -14.85
CA ALA A 708 12.01 -24.97 -14.32
C ALA A 708 13.39 -24.42 -14.67
N ALA A 709 14.40 -25.29 -14.64
CA ALA A 709 15.79 -24.91 -14.91
C ALA A 709 15.98 -24.29 -16.30
N ASP A 710 15.15 -24.63 -17.28
CA ASP A 710 15.33 -24.24 -18.68
C ASP A 710 14.23 -23.32 -19.23
N GLU A 711 12.97 -23.51 -18.85
CA GLU A 711 11.83 -22.83 -19.50
C GLU A 711 11.03 -21.86 -18.60
N ILE A 712 11.40 -21.66 -17.33
CA ILE A 712 10.62 -20.77 -16.44
C ILE A 712 10.62 -19.33 -16.96
N ASN A 713 9.43 -18.72 -17.02
CA ASN A 713 9.24 -17.40 -17.63
C ASN A 713 8.81 -16.32 -16.64
N TYR A 714 9.07 -16.50 -15.36
CA TYR A 714 8.98 -15.45 -14.35
C TYR A 714 10.25 -15.41 -13.52
N ARG A 715 10.66 -14.23 -13.06
CA ARG A 715 11.83 -14.11 -12.20
C ARG A 715 11.51 -14.69 -10.83
N ARG A 716 12.43 -15.51 -10.31
CA ARG A 716 12.35 -16.14 -8.99
C ARG A 716 13.23 -15.44 -7.96
N PHE A 717 13.00 -15.73 -6.68
CA PHE A 717 14.03 -15.57 -5.66
C PHE A 717 15.02 -16.74 -5.75
N PHE A 718 16.24 -16.45 -6.22
CA PHE A 718 17.25 -17.47 -6.54
C PHE A 718 16.71 -18.55 -7.48
N ASP A 719 16.73 -19.81 -7.06
CA ASP A 719 16.25 -20.99 -7.80
C ASP A 719 14.98 -21.61 -7.18
N ILE A 720 14.30 -20.87 -6.30
CA ILE A 720 13.09 -21.33 -5.61
C ILE A 720 11.86 -21.01 -6.45
N ASN A 721 11.17 -22.05 -6.96
CA ASN A 721 10.03 -21.89 -7.87
C ASN A 721 8.80 -21.30 -7.16
N GLU A 722 8.66 -21.56 -5.86
CA GLU A 722 7.56 -21.11 -5.03
C GLU A 722 7.62 -19.63 -4.67
N LEU A 723 8.65 -18.89 -5.10
CA LEU A 723 8.86 -17.47 -4.78
C LEU A 723 8.97 -16.63 -6.05
N ALA A 724 7.86 -16.06 -6.50
CA ALA A 724 7.81 -15.21 -7.70
C ALA A 724 8.16 -13.76 -7.35
N ALA A 725 9.01 -13.15 -8.17
CA ALA A 725 9.50 -11.82 -7.89
C ALA A 725 8.49 -10.72 -8.27
N LEU A 726 8.46 -9.69 -7.42
CA LEU A 726 7.64 -8.49 -7.59
C LEU A 726 8.39 -7.42 -8.38
N ARG A 727 7.60 -6.57 -9.02
CA ARG A 727 8.02 -5.36 -9.73
C ARG A 727 7.90 -4.13 -8.85
N ILE A 728 8.64 -4.12 -7.75
CA ILE A 728 8.61 -3.07 -6.72
C ILE A 728 8.97 -1.67 -7.25
N GLU A 729 9.58 -1.58 -8.43
CA GLU A 729 9.87 -0.31 -9.09
C GLU A 729 8.59 0.45 -9.51
N ARG A 730 7.47 -0.26 -9.63
CA ARG A 730 6.15 0.33 -9.88
C ARG A 730 5.58 0.91 -8.59
N GLU A 731 4.94 2.08 -8.71
CA GLU A 731 4.45 2.82 -7.55
C GLU A 731 3.27 2.10 -6.88
N GLU A 732 2.34 1.57 -7.68
CA GLU A 732 1.19 0.82 -7.17
C GLU A 732 1.60 -0.47 -6.43
N VAL A 733 2.69 -1.12 -6.86
CA VAL A 733 3.22 -2.32 -6.18
C VAL A 733 3.92 -1.94 -4.88
N PHE A 734 4.65 -0.82 -4.88
CA PHE A 734 5.26 -0.29 -3.67
C PHE A 734 4.20 0.07 -2.62
N GLU A 735 3.17 0.83 -2.99
CA GLU A 735 2.08 1.21 -2.09
C GLU A 735 1.37 -0.02 -1.52
N ALA A 736 0.98 -0.98 -2.37
CA ALA A 736 0.28 -2.18 -1.95
C ALA A 736 1.10 -3.09 -1.01
N THR A 737 2.43 -3.07 -1.11
CA THR A 737 3.31 -3.99 -0.35
C THR A 737 3.96 -3.35 0.87
N GLN A 738 4.15 -2.03 0.87
CA GLN A 738 4.83 -1.29 1.94
C GLN A 738 3.87 -0.46 2.82
N GLY A 739 2.65 -0.17 2.34
CA GLY A 739 1.70 0.73 3.00
C GLY A 739 1.45 0.38 4.47
N MET A 740 1.09 -0.87 4.78
CA MET A 740 0.83 -1.31 6.15
C MET A 740 2.04 -1.06 7.09
N ALA A 741 3.27 -1.31 6.62
CA ALA A 741 4.46 -1.12 7.45
C ALA A 741 4.76 0.36 7.69
N LEU A 742 4.53 1.21 6.68
CA LEU A 742 4.70 2.66 6.79
C LEU A 742 3.62 3.29 7.68
N ASP A 743 2.38 2.82 7.62
CA ASP A 743 1.29 3.24 8.50
C ASP A 743 1.60 2.89 9.97
N LEU A 744 2.11 1.67 10.22
CA LEU A 744 2.54 1.26 11.55
C LEU A 744 3.71 2.11 12.07
N ALA A 745 4.65 2.48 11.19
CA ALA A 745 5.75 3.35 11.55
C ALA A 745 5.29 4.78 11.86
N ALA A 746 4.41 5.34 11.02
CA ALA A 746 3.83 6.68 11.22
C ALA A 746 3.01 6.77 12.51
N ALA A 747 2.31 5.69 12.87
CA ALA A 747 1.59 5.57 14.15
C ALA A 747 2.51 5.39 15.37
N GLY A 748 3.83 5.31 15.20
CA GLY A 748 4.80 5.07 16.27
C GLY A 748 4.71 3.68 16.90
N VAL A 749 4.18 2.71 16.15
CA VAL A 749 4.14 1.29 16.56
C VAL A 749 5.44 0.58 16.15
N VAL A 750 6.05 1.00 15.05
CA VAL A 750 7.30 0.45 14.50
C VAL A 750 8.32 1.57 14.38
N ASP A 751 9.54 1.34 14.88
CA ASP A 751 10.59 2.37 14.90
C ASP A 751 11.56 2.24 13.71
N GLY A 752 11.56 1.09 13.03
CA GLY A 752 12.42 0.87 11.88
C GLY A 752 12.12 -0.39 11.08
N LEU A 753 12.79 -0.51 9.94
CA LEU A 753 12.61 -1.59 8.96
C LEU A 753 13.95 -2.25 8.63
N ARG A 754 13.95 -3.59 8.53
CA ARG A 754 15.02 -4.36 7.88
C ARG A 754 14.49 -4.82 6.53
N ILE A 755 15.25 -4.54 5.48
CA ILE A 755 14.86 -4.88 4.11
C ILE A 755 15.57 -6.16 3.67
N ASP A 756 14.78 -7.19 3.40
CA ASP A 756 15.22 -8.47 2.84
C ASP A 756 15.66 -8.33 1.39
N HIS A 757 16.77 -8.97 1.05
CA HIS A 757 17.28 -9.12 -0.31
C HIS A 757 17.13 -7.90 -1.26
N PRO A 758 17.57 -6.69 -0.86
CA PRO A 758 17.53 -5.50 -1.74
C PRO A 758 18.35 -5.67 -3.02
N ASP A 759 19.33 -6.58 -3.04
CA ASP A 759 20.11 -6.91 -4.24
C ASP A 759 19.30 -7.68 -5.30
N GLY A 760 18.06 -8.10 -5.02
CA GLY A 760 17.13 -8.62 -6.02
C GLY A 760 16.32 -7.53 -6.74
N LEU A 761 16.29 -6.31 -6.20
CA LEU A 761 15.43 -5.23 -6.71
C LEU A 761 15.96 -4.64 -8.01
N TYR A 762 15.05 -4.03 -8.77
CA TYR A 762 15.37 -3.32 -10.01
C TYR A 762 16.21 -2.07 -9.72
N ASP A 763 15.75 -1.24 -8.77
CA ASP A 763 16.41 0.00 -8.32
C ASP A 763 16.34 0.11 -6.78
N PRO A 764 17.32 -0.45 -6.05
CA PRO A 764 17.33 -0.43 -4.60
C PRO A 764 17.49 1.00 -4.04
N ALA A 765 18.23 1.88 -4.72
CA ALA A 765 18.44 3.25 -4.26
C ALA A 765 17.11 4.02 -4.20
N ARG A 766 16.32 3.94 -5.29
CA ARG A 766 14.99 4.56 -5.35
C ARG A 766 13.99 3.88 -4.42
N TYR A 767 14.09 2.57 -4.22
CA TYR A 767 13.25 1.88 -3.22
C TYR A 767 13.48 2.44 -1.81
N PHE A 768 14.74 2.63 -1.39
CA PHE A 768 15.04 3.24 -0.09
C PHE A 768 14.58 4.69 0.02
N GLU A 769 14.73 5.49 -1.05
CA GLU A 769 14.19 6.86 -1.10
C GLU A 769 12.67 6.85 -0.88
N ARG A 770 11.95 5.96 -1.58
CA ARG A 770 10.50 5.81 -1.45
C ARG A 770 10.06 5.41 -0.06
N LEU A 771 10.82 4.56 0.64
CA LEU A 771 10.52 4.23 2.05
C LEU A 771 10.56 5.47 2.94
N GLN A 772 11.61 6.31 2.83
CA GLN A 772 11.71 7.53 3.63
C GLN A 772 10.63 8.54 3.27
N ARG A 773 10.34 8.70 1.97
CA ARG A 773 9.26 9.59 1.48
C ARG A 773 7.88 9.12 1.91
N GLY A 774 7.59 7.83 1.77
CA GLY A 774 6.32 7.23 2.16
C GLY A 774 6.09 7.33 3.66
N PHE A 775 7.13 7.12 4.48
CA PHE A 775 7.06 7.39 5.92
C PHE A 775 6.78 8.86 6.22
N ALA A 776 7.53 9.77 5.59
CA ALA A 776 7.34 11.20 5.80
C ALA A 776 5.93 11.66 5.41
N GLN A 777 5.40 11.18 4.28
CA GLN A 777 4.04 11.44 3.85
C GLN A 777 3.01 10.93 4.86
N SER A 778 3.14 9.67 5.29
CA SER A 778 2.22 9.03 6.24
C SER A 778 2.26 9.68 7.62
N ALA A 779 3.43 10.21 8.01
CA ALA A 779 3.65 10.91 9.28
C ALA A 779 3.43 12.43 9.21
N GLY A 780 3.05 13.00 8.05
CA GLY A 780 2.86 14.44 7.87
C GLY A 780 4.14 15.28 8.00
N LEU A 781 5.30 14.69 7.71
CA LEU A 781 6.62 15.31 7.84
C LEU A 781 7.12 15.88 6.51
N ALA A 782 7.74 17.07 6.57
CA ALA A 782 8.54 17.58 5.47
C ALA A 782 9.98 17.02 5.57
N LEU A 783 10.48 16.41 4.50
CA LEU A 783 11.87 15.93 4.46
C LEU A 783 12.83 17.10 4.27
N PRO A 784 13.82 17.28 5.16
CA PRO A 784 14.86 18.28 4.95
C PRO A 784 15.75 17.89 3.75
N GLY A 785 16.45 18.87 3.18
CA GLY A 785 17.48 18.63 2.17
C GLY A 785 18.67 17.83 2.74
N PRO A 786 19.61 17.40 1.88
CA PRO A 786 20.80 16.67 2.30
C PRO A 786 21.61 17.42 3.36
N ASP A 787 22.28 16.68 4.24
CA ASP A 787 23.16 17.27 5.25
C ASP A 787 24.45 17.86 4.63
N GLU A 788 25.30 18.47 5.47
CA GLU A 788 26.56 19.09 5.05
C GLU A 788 27.56 18.11 4.38
N HIS A 789 27.33 16.80 4.53
CA HIS A 789 28.12 15.73 3.91
C HIS A 789 27.41 15.13 2.68
N GLY A 790 26.30 15.73 2.24
CA GLY A 790 25.50 15.26 1.10
C GLY A 790 24.65 14.02 1.39
N ARG A 791 24.46 13.64 2.65
CA ARG A 791 23.64 12.48 3.02
C ARG A 791 22.16 12.86 3.02
N PRO A 792 21.28 12.01 2.47
CA PRO A 792 19.85 12.30 2.45
C PRO A 792 19.23 12.26 3.85
N ALA A 793 18.05 12.87 3.99
CA ALA A 793 17.23 12.74 5.19
C ALA A 793 16.75 11.28 5.37
N ARG A 794 16.81 10.78 6.60
CA ARG A 794 16.46 9.40 6.96
C ARG A 794 15.62 9.34 8.24
N PRO A 795 14.41 9.92 8.26
CA PRO A 795 13.59 9.99 9.47
C PRO A 795 13.13 8.62 10.00
N LEU A 796 13.08 7.59 9.16
CA LEU A 796 12.81 6.20 9.56
C LEU A 796 14.10 5.38 9.61
N TYR A 797 14.33 4.64 10.70
CA TYR A 797 15.49 3.73 10.78
C TYR A 797 15.30 2.58 9.78
N VAL A 798 16.23 2.44 8.82
CA VAL A 798 16.16 1.41 7.77
C VAL A 798 17.52 0.77 7.61
N VAL A 799 17.59 -0.55 7.60
CA VAL A 799 18.82 -1.32 7.32
C VAL A 799 18.60 -2.35 6.22
N ALA A 800 19.61 -2.54 5.39
CA ALA A 800 19.57 -3.43 4.24
C ALA A 800 20.26 -4.76 4.52
N GLU A 801 19.63 -5.88 4.18
CA GLU A 801 20.33 -7.15 4.08
C GLU A 801 21.19 -7.18 2.81
N LYS A 802 22.39 -6.59 2.88
CA LYS A 802 23.32 -6.53 1.75
C LYS A 802 24.64 -7.19 2.14
N ILE A 803 25.07 -8.15 1.31
CA ILE A 803 26.37 -8.80 1.42
C ILE A 803 27.38 -7.99 0.61
N ALA A 804 28.37 -7.42 1.28
CA ALA A 804 29.42 -6.63 0.64
C ALA A 804 30.73 -7.40 0.67
N ALA A 805 31.44 -7.44 -0.46
CA ALA A 805 32.82 -7.91 -0.47
C ALA A 805 33.71 -7.00 0.41
N SER A 806 34.87 -7.49 0.85
CA SER A 806 35.77 -6.77 1.77
C SER A 806 36.22 -5.40 1.23
N HIS A 807 36.39 -5.31 -0.08
CA HIS A 807 36.81 -4.14 -0.85
C HIS A 807 35.62 -3.33 -1.42
N GLU A 808 34.39 -3.82 -1.27
CA GLU A 808 33.19 -3.17 -1.77
C GLU A 808 32.68 -2.11 -0.80
N GLU A 809 32.29 -0.96 -1.36
CA GLU A 809 31.65 0.12 -0.62
C GLU A 809 30.14 0.09 -0.82
N VAL A 810 29.39 0.16 0.28
CA VAL A 810 27.95 0.41 0.24
C VAL A 810 27.73 1.90 -0.07
N PRO A 811 26.91 2.25 -1.07
CA PRO A 811 26.71 3.65 -1.47
C PRO A 811 26.16 4.51 -0.33
N VAL A 812 26.85 5.62 -0.01
CA VAL A 812 26.52 6.49 1.12
C VAL A 812 25.30 7.38 0.86
N GLU A 813 24.95 7.56 -0.41
CA GLU A 813 23.76 8.26 -0.90
C GLU A 813 22.47 7.45 -0.72
N TRP A 814 22.55 6.16 -0.40
CA TRP A 814 21.36 5.36 -0.11
C TRP A 814 20.63 5.88 1.13
N HIS A 815 19.30 5.82 1.11
CA HIS A 815 18.42 6.33 2.15
C HIS A 815 18.25 5.34 3.33
N ILE A 816 19.36 4.74 3.76
CA ILE A 816 19.43 3.71 4.82
C ILE A 816 20.47 4.07 5.89
N HIS A 817 20.46 3.37 7.01
CA HIS A 817 21.36 3.57 8.15
C HIS A 817 22.55 2.59 8.17
N GLY A 818 22.53 1.59 7.29
CA GLY A 818 23.59 0.61 7.12
C GLY A 818 23.04 -0.75 6.71
N THR A 819 23.82 -1.80 6.97
CA THR A 819 23.43 -3.18 6.68
C THR A 819 23.09 -3.96 7.95
N THR A 820 22.62 -5.19 7.78
CA THR A 820 22.28 -6.13 8.88
C THR A 820 23.49 -6.68 9.63
N GLY A 821 24.72 -6.41 9.19
CA GLY A 821 25.92 -6.64 9.99
C GLY A 821 26.80 -7.82 9.59
N TYR A 822 26.56 -8.49 8.45
CA TYR A 822 27.42 -9.58 7.95
C TYR A 822 28.90 -9.17 7.81
N ARG A 823 29.17 -7.95 7.33
CA ARG A 823 30.56 -7.41 7.26
C ARG A 823 31.20 -7.35 8.65
N PHE A 824 30.45 -7.00 9.69
CA PHE A 824 30.98 -6.99 11.06
C PHE A 824 31.26 -8.40 11.56
N ALA A 825 30.38 -9.38 11.27
CA ALA A 825 30.58 -10.78 11.60
C ALA A 825 31.92 -11.30 11.03
N THR A 826 32.24 -10.99 9.77
CA THR A 826 33.51 -11.36 9.13
C THR A 826 34.71 -10.68 9.80
N VAL A 827 34.60 -9.37 10.08
CA VAL A 827 35.69 -8.58 10.70
C VAL A 827 36.00 -9.06 12.13
N VAL A 828 34.97 -9.24 12.96
CA VAL A 828 35.16 -9.68 14.35
C VAL A 828 35.61 -11.14 14.43
N ASN A 829 35.14 -12.01 13.53
CA ASN A 829 35.62 -13.39 13.46
C ASN A 829 37.09 -13.44 13.03
N GLY A 830 37.47 -12.64 12.03
CA GLY A 830 38.84 -12.60 11.52
C GLY A 830 39.88 -12.20 12.56
N VAL A 831 39.57 -11.24 13.44
CA VAL A 831 40.54 -10.76 14.46
C VAL A 831 40.76 -11.79 15.58
N LEU A 832 39.85 -12.76 15.72
CA LEU A 832 39.96 -13.86 16.68
C LEU A 832 40.73 -15.07 16.13
N ILE A 833 41.22 -15.01 14.89
CA ILE A 833 41.99 -16.07 14.24
C ILE A 833 43.48 -15.70 14.27
N ASP A 834 44.36 -16.64 14.62
CA ASP A 834 45.81 -16.48 14.50
C ASP A 834 46.22 -16.49 13.02
N ALA A 835 46.25 -15.31 12.41
CA ALA A 835 46.62 -15.12 11.00
C ALA A 835 48.02 -15.65 10.66
N SER A 836 48.92 -15.83 11.64
CA SER A 836 50.26 -16.41 11.42
C SER A 836 50.22 -17.90 11.07
N ALA A 837 49.07 -18.55 11.24
CA ALA A 837 48.89 -19.98 11.03
C ALA A 837 48.47 -20.36 9.61
N ASP A 838 48.19 -19.40 8.73
CA ASP A 838 47.70 -19.62 7.36
C ASP A 838 48.51 -20.69 6.60
N ASP A 839 49.80 -20.45 6.38
CA ASP A 839 50.70 -21.37 5.66
C ASP A 839 50.73 -22.78 6.28
N ARG A 840 50.53 -22.89 7.60
CA ARG A 840 50.49 -24.18 8.30
C ARG A 840 49.15 -24.86 8.05
N PHE A 841 48.04 -24.13 8.16
CA PHE A 841 46.68 -24.65 7.94
C PHE A 841 46.44 -25.05 6.49
N THR A 842 46.85 -24.22 5.54
CA THR A 842 46.74 -24.50 4.10
C THR A 842 47.49 -25.79 3.74
N ARG A 843 48.68 -26.03 4.32
CA ARG A 843 49.41 -27.30 4.15
C ARG A 843 48.73 -28.49 4.83
N ILE A 844 48.15 -28.31 6.01
CA ILE A 844 47.40 -29.37 6.71
C ILE A 844 46.18 -29.78 5.89
N TRP A 845 45.42 -28.80 5.41
CA TRP A 845 44.25 -28.99 4.55
C TRP A 845 44.62 -29.78 3.30
N ARG A 846 45.53 -29.26 2.47
CA ARG A 846 45.96 -29.90 1.22
C ARG A 846 46.45 -31.33 1.44
N SER A 847 47.30 -31.53 2.46
CA SER A 847 47.83 -32.86 2.80
C SER A 847 46.75 -33.84 3.29
N PHE A 848 45.67 -33.37 3.89
CA PHE A 848 44.62 -34.24 4.43
C PHE A 848 43.54 -34.54 3.39
N SER A 849 43.04 -33.50 2.71
CA SER A 849 41.91 -33.58 1.79
C SER A 849 42.30 -33.93 0.35
N GLY A 850 43.52 -33.59 -0.07
CA GLY A 850 43.98 -33.70 -1.45
C GLY A 850 43.46 -32.59 -2.38
N VAL A 851 42.80 -31.56 -1.84
CA VAL A 851 42.28 -30.42 -2.63
C VAL A 851 43.41 -29.40 -2.84
N GLU A 852 43.95 -29.32 -4.04
CA GLU A 852 45.05 -28.40 -4.40
C GLU A 852 44.57 -27.05 -4.96
N GLU A 853 43.31 -26.97 -5.38
CA GLU A 853 42.74 -25.82 -6.08
C GLU A 853 42.55 -24.61 -5.15
N ALA A 854 42.72 -23.41 -5.69
CA ALA A 854 42.48 -22.16 -4.98
C ALA A 854 40.98 -21.89 -4.80
N PHE A 855 40.63 -21.07 -3.80
CA PHE A 855 39.24 -20.73 -3.51
C PHE A 855 38.57 -20.03 -4.70
N GLU A 856 39.28 -19.13 -5.37
CA GLU A 856 38.78 -18.34 -6.49
C GLU A 856 38.38 -19.22 -7.67
N ASP A 857 39.14 -20.28 -7.95
CA ASP A 857 38.81 -21.25 -9.01
C ASP A 857 37.61 -22.14 -8.64
N LEU A 858 37.47 -22.47 -7.35
CA LEU A 858 36.30 -23.19 -6.84
C LEU A 858 35.03 -22.31 -6.88
N ALA A 859 35.15 -21.04 -6.52
CA ALA A 859 34.08 -20.04 -6.63
C ALA A 859 33.66 -19.84 -8.09
N TYR A 860 34.61 -19.63 -9.00
CA TYR A 860 34.35 -19.52 -10.44
C TYR A 860 33.61 -20.75 -10.98
N ARG A 861 34.08 -21.97 -10.67
CA ARG A 861 33.40 -23.20 -11.10
C ARG A 861 32.03 -23.39 -10.46
N GLY A 862 31.88 -22.98 -9.20
CA GLY A 862 30.60 -22.96 -8.49
C GLY A 862 29.58 -22.08 -9.22
N LYS A 863 29.94 -20.82 -9.49
CA LYS A 863 29.10 -19.88 -10.27
C LYS A 863 28.71 -20.46 -11.63
N ARG A 864 29.66 -21.07 -12.35
CA ARG A 864 29.37 -21.73 -13.64
C ARG A 864 28.42 -22.93 -13.52
N ALA A 865 28.59 -23.75 -12.48
CA ALA A 865 27.70 -24.89 -12.24
C ALA A 865 26.27 -24.43 -11.97
N ILE A 866 26.09 -23.37 -11.16
CA ILE A 866 24.78 -22.78 -10.87
C ILE A 866 24.13 -22.23 -12.15
N MET A 867 24.84 -21.45 -12.95
CA MET A 867 24.30 -20.94 -14.23
C MET A 867 23.97 -22.04 -15.24
N ARG A 868 24.65 -23.20 -15.16
CA ARG A 868 24.36 -24.33 -16.06
C ARG A 868 23.16 -25.14 -15.59
N ASN A 869 22.94 -25.25 -14.28
CA ASN A 869 21.98 -26.20 -13.72
C ASN A 869 20.73 -25.51 -13.15
N ALA A 870 20.87 -24.49 -12.30
CA ALA A 870 19.75 -23.89 -11.55
C ALA A 870 19.20 -22.61 -12.21
N LEU A 871 20.09 -21.83 -12.85
CA LEU A 871 19.77 -20.55 -13.48
C LEU A 871 20.00 -20.55 -15.01
N SER A 872 19.82 -21.71 -15.65
CA SER A 872 20.01 -21.87 -17.11
C SER A 872 18.98 -21.06 -17.90
N SER A 873 17.74 -21.01 -17.41
CA SER A 873 16.64 -20.26 -18.02
C SER A 873 16.90 -18.75 -17.99
N GLU A 874 17.28 -18.20 -16.84
CA GLU A 874 17.61 -16.77 -16.69
C GLU A 874 18.78 -16.38 -17.59
N LEU A 875 19.83 -17.22 -17.65
CA LEU A 875 20.94 -17.01 -18.58
C LEU A 875 20.47 -17.06 -20.04
N ASN A 876 19.53 -17.94 -20.39
CA ASN A 876 18.98 -18.05 -21.73
C ASN A 876 18.17 -16.80 -22.13
N VAL A 877 17.35 -16.29 -21.22
CA VAL A 877 16.57 -15.04 -21.38
C VAL A 877 17.53 -13.86 -21.63
N LEU A 878 18.54 -13.69 -20.79
CA LEU A 878 19.54 -12.64 -20.96
C LEU A 878 20.31 -12.78 -22.27
N SER A 879 20.77 -13.98 -22.61
CA SER A 879 21.51 -14.23 -23.85
C SER A 879 20.68 -13.91 -25.09
N THR A 880 19.38 -14.17 -25.03
CA THR A 880 18.43 -13.84 -26.11
C THR A 880 18.25 -12.34 -26.26
N GLU A 881 18.08 -11.61 -25.16
CA GLU A 881 17.96 -10.15 -25.24
C GLU A 881 19.27 -9.51 -25.71
N LEU A 882 20.42 -10.03 -25.27
CA LEU A 882 21.73 -9.60 -25.76
C LEU A 882 21.89 -9.84 -27.26
N LEU A 883 21.37 -10.95 -27.80
CA LEU A 883 21.34 -11.21 -29.24
C LEU A 883 20.46 -10.20 -30.00
N ARG A 884 19.31 -9.82 -29.44
CA ARG A 884 18.43 -8.80 -30.03
C ARG A 884 19.12 -7.44 -30.06
N ILE A 885 19.84 -7.08 -28.99
CA ILE A 885 20.66 -5.86 -28.93
C ILE A 885 21.78 -5.92 -29.98
N ALA A 886 22.51 -7.04 -30.07
CA ALA A 886 23.59 -7.23 -31.04
C ALA A 886 23.10 -7.08 -32.48
N ARG A 887 21.90 -7.57 -32.80
CA ARG A 887 21.31 -7.45 -34.15
C ARG A 887 20.83 -6.04 -34.52
N ALA A 888 20.65 -5.16 -33.55
CA ALA A 888 20.22 -3.79 -33.79
C ALA A 888 21.33 -2.93 -34.42
N ASP A 889 22.60 -3.32 -34.27
CA ASP A 889 23.75 -2.67 -34.91
C ASP A 889 24.39 -3.58 -35.98
N ARG A 890 24.76 -2.97 -37.11
CA ARG A 890 25.44 -3.66 -38.21
C ARG A 890 26.83 -4.18 -37.88
N HIS A 891 27.48 -3.62 -36.88
CA HIS A 891 28.83 -4.01 -36.49
C HIS A 891 28.85 -5.20 -35.51
N THR A 892 27.73 -5.50 -34.86
CA THR A 892 27.61 -6.56 -33.84
C THR A 892 26.64 -7.68 -34.23
N ARG A 893 25.92 -7.55 -35.36
CA ARG A 893 24.86 -8.49 -35.77
C ARG A 893 25.31 -9.92 -36.05
N ASP A 894 26.60 -10.15 -36.28
CA ASP A 894 27.16 -11.46 -36.60
C ASP A 894 27.52 -12.27 -35.35
N TYR A 895 27.43 -11.68 -34.15
CA TYR A 895 27.56 -12.44 -32.91
C TYR A 895 26.44 -13.48 -32.79
N THR A 896 26.84 -14.73 -32.60
CA THR A 896 25.89 -15.85 -32.45
C THR A 896 25.38 -15.94 -31.02
N LEU A 897 24.19 -16.53 -30.83
CA LEU A 897 23.62 -16.79 -29.51
C LEU A 897 24.59 -17.57 -28.60
N ASN A 898 25.27 -18.58 -29.15
CA ASN A 898 26.22 -19.41 -28.40
C ASN A 898 27.46 -18.62 -27.95
N THR A 899 27.97 -17.73 -28.81
CA THR A 899 29.10 -16.85 -28.46
C THR A 899 28.69 -15.88 -27.35
N LEU A 900 27.53 -15.23 -27.49
CA LEU A 900 27.00 -14.27 -26.49
C LEU A 900 26.70 -14.94 -25.15
N ARG A 901 26.02 -16.09 -25.16
CA ARG A 901 25.69 -16.86 -23.95
C ARG A 901 26.95 -17.26 -23.17
N ARG A 902 27.98 -17.70 -23.89
CA ARG A 902 29.25 -18.10 -23.27
C ARG A 902 29.97 -16.89 -22.69
N ALA A 903 30.15 -15.82 -23.47
CA ALA A 903 30.80 -14.60 -23.00
C ALA A 903 30.10 -14.02 -21.76
N LEU A 904 28.76 -13.96 -21.78
CA LEU A 904 27.97 -13.48 -20.64
C LEU A 904 28.14 -14.37 -19.39
N ALA A 905 28.12 -15.69 -19.56
CA ALA A 905 28.34 -16.63 -18.46
C ALA A 905 29.77 -16.53 -17.88
N GLU A 906 30.78 -16.34 -18.73
CA GLU A 906 32.18 -16.14 -18.27
C GLU A 906 32.32 -14.84 -17.48
N VAL A 907 31.74 -13.74 -17.96
CA VAL A 907 31.73 -12.45 -17.24
C VAL A 907 31.01 -12.58 -15.89
N ALA A 908 29.81 -13.17 -15.87
CA ALA A 908 29.07 -13.40 -14.63
C ALA A 908 29.84 -14.28 -13.61
N ALA A 909 30.57 -15.30 -14.08
CA ALA A 909 31.40 -16.14 -13.22
C ALA A 909 32.64 -15.41 -12.68
N CYS A 910 33.10 -14.36 -13.35
CA CYS A 910 34.26 -13.56 -12.96
C CYS A 910 33.91 -12.32 -12.12
N MET A 911 32.63 -12.02 -11.92
CA MET A 911 32.19 -10.96 -11.01
C MET A 911 32.72 -11.24 -9.59
N GLN A 912 33.40 -10.26 -8.98
CA GLN A 912 33.95 -10.36 -7.62
C GLN A 912 33.00 -9.84 -6.54
N VAL A 913 32.01 -9.05 -6.94
CA VAL A 913 30.91 -8.58 -6.09
C VAL A 913 29.61 -9.31 -6.44
N TYR A 914 28.61 -9.15 -5.59
CA TYR A 914 27.27 -9.71 -5.83
C TYR A 914 26.64 -9.14 -7.10
N ARG A 915 26.65 -7.81 -7.26
CA ARG A 915 26.11 -7.09 -8.44
C ARG A 915 26.66 -5.67 -8.51
N SER A 916 26.44 -5.01 -9.66
CA SER A 916 26.55 -3.55 -9.82
C SER A 916 25.20 -2.86 -9.58
N TYR A 917 25.20 -1.52 -9.55
CA TYR A 917 24.03 -0.66 -9.25
C TYR A 917 23.79 0.44 -10.31
N ILE A 918 23.87 0.06 -11.57
CA ILE A 918 23.67 0.90 -12.76
C ILE A 918 22.17 1.03 -13.06
N ILE A 919 21.66 2.26 -13.05
CA ILE A 919 20.32 2.63 -13.55
C ILE A 919 20.47 3.44 -14.82
N ASP A 920 20.86 4.71 -14.72
CA ASP A 920 21.08 5.57 -15.89
C ASP A 920 22.56 5.70 -16.26
N THR A 921 23.41 5.87 -15.24
CA THR A 921 24.86 6.00 -15.41
C THR A 921 25.60 5.12 -14.41
N PRO A 922 26.68 4.44 -14.82
CA PRO A 922 27.46 3.62 -13.91
C PRO A 922 28.40 4.49 -13.06
N SER A 923 28.50 4.16 -11.77
CA SER A 923 29.48 4.77 -10.86
C SER A 923 30.91 4.34 -11.21
N ALA A 924 31.90 4.98 -10.60
CA ALA A 924 33.30 4.56 -10.74
C ALA A 924 33.53 3.12 -10.25
N GLN A 925 32.83 2.73 -9.17
CA GLN A 925 32.90 1.38 -8.62
C GLN A 925 32.24 0.35 -9.56
N ASP A 926 31.07 0.67 -10.14
CA ASP A 926 30.42 -0.21 -11.11
C ASP A 926 31.31 -0.45 -12.33
N ARG A 927 31.90 0.62 -12.88
CA ARG A 927 32.84 0.51 -14.00
C ARG A 927 34.03 -0.37 -13.65
N HIS A 928 34.62 -0.17 -12.47
CA HIS A 928 35.77 -0.95 -12.02
C HIS A 928 35.47 -2.46 -11.98
N TYR A 929 34.36 -2.88 -11.36
CA TYR A 929 34.04 -4.30 -11.23
C TYR A 929 33.60 -4.94 -12.54
N ILE A 930 32.88 -4.22 -13.40
CA ILE A 930 32.52 -4.72 -14.73
C ILE A 930 33.78 -4.88 -15.59
N ASP A 931 34.68 -3.91 -15.58
CA ASP A 931 35.93 -3.97 -16.36
C ASP A 931 36.81 -5.13 -15.89
N GLN A 932 36.97 -5.28 -14.58
CA GLN A 932 37.74 -6.38 -14.00
C GLN A 932 37.14 -7.75 -14.33
N ALA A 933 35.82 -7.91 -14.23
CA ALA A 933 35.14 -9.16 -14.57
C ALA A 933 35.28 -9.51 -16.05
N VAL A 934 35.20 -8.51 -16.94
CA VAL A 934 35.38 -8.67 -18.38
C VAL A 934 36.82 -9.05 -18.71
N ASP A 935 37.81 -8.39 -18.12
CA ASP A 935 39.22 -8.69 -18.37
C ASP A 935 39.58 -10.11 -17.89
N LEU A 936 39.10 -10.50 -16.70
CA LEU A 936 39.26 -11.87 -16.19
C LEU A 936 38.58 -12.90 -17.11
N ALA A 937 37.35 -12.64 -17.56
CA ALA A 937 36.65 -13.49 -18.49
C ALA A 937 37.40 -13.63 -19.83
N ARG A 938 37.96 -12.54 -20.34
CA ARG A 938 38.79 -12.53 -21.56
C ARG A 938 40.01 -13.43 -21.39
N THR A 939 40.74 -13.31 -20.27
CA THR A 939 41.93 -14.15 -20.01
C THR A 939 41.63 -15.65 -19.85
N ARG A 940 40.42 -15.99 -19.38
CA ARG A 940 39.97 -17.38 -19.23
C ARG A 940 39.35 -17.95 -20.50
N SER A 941 39.00 -17.10 -21.47
CA SER A 941 38.36 -17.51 -22.71
C SER A 941 39.32 -18.25 -23.63
N LEU A 942 38.78 -19.22 -24.36
CA LEU A 942 39.47 -19.94 -25.44
C LEU A 942 38.94 -19.54 -26.82
N ASP A 943 38.08 -18.52 -26.89
CA ASP A 943 37.48 -18.04 -28.13
C ASP A 943 38.45 -17.19 -28.96
N ALA A 944 38.42 -17.37 -30.29
CA ALA A 944 39.30 -16.65 -31.21
C ALA A 944 38.88 -15.19 -31.46
N ASP A 945 37.62 -14.84 -31.17
CA ASP A 945 37.08 -13.48 -31.32
C ASP A 945 36.81 -12.86 -29.94
N GLU A 946 37.74 -12.04 -29.47
CA GLU A 946 37.63 -11.35 -28.19
C GLU A 946 36.75 -10.08 -28.26
N SER A 947 36.34 -9.64 -29.45
CA SER A 947 35.54 -8.41 -29.61
C SER A 947 34.16 -8.51 -28.94
N VAL A 948 33.65 -9.74 -28.75
CA VAL A 948 32.41 -10.00 -28.03
C VAL A 948 32.46 -9.50 -26.58
N PHE A 949 33.63 -9.53 -25.93
CA PHE A 949 33.78 -9.06 -24.55
C PHE A 949 33.66 -7.54 -24.45
N ASP A 950 34.14 -6.80 -25.46
CA ASP A 950 33.97 -5.34 -25.51
C ASP A 950 32.50 -4.97 -25.72
N PHE A 951 31.78 -5.75 -26.52
CA PHE A 951 30.34 -5.58 -26.70
C PHE A 951 29.56 -5.88 -25.40
N VAL A 952 29.87 -6.99 -24.72
CA VAL A 952 29.26 -7.33 -23.42
C VAL A 952 29.56 -6.23 -22.41
N ARG A 953 30.82 -5.78 -22.30
CA ARG A 953 31.23 -4.68 -21.41
C ARG A 953 30.39 -3.43 -21.63
N ARG A 954 30.29 -2.93 -22.87
CA ARG A 954 29.50 -1.73 -23.19
C ARG A 954 28.03 -1.90 -22.81
N THR A 955 27.46 -3.06 -23.13
CA THR A 955 26.05 -3.34 -22.82
C THR A 955 25.80 -3.41 -21.31
N LEU A 956 26.71 -4.01 -20.54
CA LEU A 956 26.62 -4.08 -19.07
C LEU A 956 26.82 -2.70 -18.42
N LEU A 957 27.60 -1.82 -19.01
CA LEU A 957 27.75 -0.42 -18.57
C LEU A 957 26.58 0.49 -18.99
N ALA A 958 25.52 -0.09 -19.57
CA ALA A 958 24.39 0.62 -20.17
C ALA A 958 24.79 1.60 -21.30
N GLU A 959 25.92 1.37 -21.97
CA GLU A 959 26.45 2.23 -23.02
C GLU A 959 26.01 1.75 -24.42
N THR A 960 25.52 2.67 -25.26
CA THR A 960 25.16 2.38 -26.66
C THR A 960 26.15 2.99 -27.65
N ILE A 961 25.94 2.76 -28.96
CA ILE A 961 26.58 3.58 -30.00
C ILE A 961 26.06 5.01 -29.96
N ALA A 962 26.86 5.96 -30.49
CA ALA A 962 26.40 7.33 -30.73
C ALA A 962 25.15 7.31 -31.63
N ASP A 963 24.18 8.18 -31.33
CA ASP A 963 22.91 8.32 -32.05
C ASP A 963 22.01 7.07 -32.07
N ALA A 964 22.17 6.15 -31.11
CA ALA A 964 21.28 5.01 -30.96
C ALA A 964 19.81 5.47 -30.78
N PRO A 965 18.82 4.81 -31.40
CA PRO A 965 17.41 5.06 -31.13
C PRO A 965 17.07 4.87 -29.65
N ASP A 966 16.15 5.65 -29.11
CA ASP A 966 15.80 5.58 -27.67
C ASP A 966 15.26 4.20 -27.26
N ALA A 967 14.60 3.50 -28.18
CA ALA A 967 14.17 2.12 -27.97
C ALA A 967 15.35 1.15 -27.73
N LEU A 968 16.49 1.37 -28.41
CA LEU A 968 17.70 0.57 -28.21
C LEU A 968 18.39 0.96 -26.89
N LYS A 969 18.49 2.25 -26.57
CA LYS A 969 19.01 2.72 -25.27
C LYS A 969 18.24 2.10 -24.10
N ALA A 970 16.91 2.15 -24.16
CA ALA A 970 16.05 1.56 -23.13
C ALA A 970 16.20 0.03 -23.03
N ARG A 971 16.45 -0.68 -24.15
CA ARG A 971 16.73 -2.13 -24.14
C ARG A 971 18.08 -2.43 -23.47
N VAL A 972 19.13 -1.70 -23.82
CA VAL A 972 20.47 -1.86 -23.23
C VAL A 972 20.46 -1.56 -21.73
N GLN A 973 19.78 -0.49 -21.32
CA GLN A 973 19.58 -0.15 -19.92
C GLN A 973 18.86 -1.25 -19.14
N ARG A 974 17.72 -1.73 -19.67
CA ARG A 974 17.00 -2.86 -19.07
C ARG A 974 17.87 -4.11 -18.99
N PHE A 975 18.66 -4.41 -20.02
CA PHE A 975 19.56 -5.55 -20.01
C PHE A 975 20.60 -5.47 -18.88
N ALA A 976 21.25 -4.31 -18.73
CA ALA A 976 22.20 -4.09 -17.63
C ALA A 976 21.53 -4.35 -16.27
N ILE A 977 20.34 -3.80 -16.04
CA ILE A 977 19.59 -3.99 -14.79
C ILE A 977 19.23 -5.46 -14.55
N ARG A 978 18.79 -6.17 -15.60
CA ARG A 978 18.48 -7.60 -15.51
C ARG A 978 19.71 -8.45 -15.20
N PHE A 979 20.87 -8.12 -15.75
CA PHE A 979 22.12 -8.78 -15.40
C PHE A 979 22.48 -8.58 -13.93
N GLN A 980 22.19 -7.40 -13.36
CA GLN A 980 22.42 -7.13 -11.95
C GLN A 980 21.51 -7.98 -11.03
N GLN A 981 20.25 -8.18 -11.41
CA GLN A 981 19.33 -9.08 -10.70
C GLN A 981 19.71 -10.57 -10.85
N PHE A 982 20.50 -10.92 -11.87
CA PHE A 982 20.98 -12.28 -12.14
C PHE A 982 22.32 -12.60 -11.47
N SER A 983 23.26 -11.67 -11.49
CA SER A 983 24.63 -11.88 -10.95
C SER A 983 24.65 -12.10 -9.43
N ALA A 984 23.72 -11.48 -8.70
CA ALA A 984 23.58 -11.67 -7.25
C ALA A 984 23.24 -13.14 -6.88
N PRO A 985 22.18 -13.77 -7.41
CA PRO A 985 21.91 -15.19 -7.20
C PRO A 985 23.06 -16.11 -7.61
N VAL A 986 23.71 -15.82 -8.75
CA VAL A 986 24.85 -16.60 -9.23
C VAL A 986 25.97 -16.61 -8.19
N THR A 987 26.25 -15.45 -7.59
CA THR A 987 27.26 -15.33 -6.54
C THR A 987 26.83 -16.02 -5.25
N ALA A 988 25.61 -15.79 -4.76
CA ALA A 988 25.09 -16.42 -3.55
C ALA A 988 25.17 -17.96 -3.63
N LYS A 989 24.57 -18.55 -4.67
CA LYS A 989 24.51 -20.01 -4.85
C LYS A 989 25.86 -20.62 -5.25
N GLY A 990 26.63 -19.90 -6.06
CA GLY A 990 27.92 -20.37 -6.56
C GLY A 990 29.04 -20.31 -5.52
N VAL A 991 28.95 -19.39 -4.57
CA VAL A 991 29.97 -19.19 -3.54
C VAL A 991 29.50 -19.74 -2.20
N GLU A 992 28.40 -19.21 -1.65
CA GLU A 992 27.98 -19.52 -0.29
C GLU A 992 27.40 -20.93 -0.15
N ASP A 993 26.64 -21.37 -1.15
CA ASP A 993 25.99 -22.69 -1.14
C ASP A 993 26.80 -23.76 -1.91
N THR A 994 27.95 -23.39 -2.50
CA THR A 994 28.79 -24.34 -3.26
C THR A 994 30.27 -24.26 -2.86
N ALA A 995 30.94 -23.13 -3.11
CA ALA A 995 32.39 -23.03 -2.90
C ALA A 995 32.78 -23.15 -1.42
N PHE A 996 31.97 -22.60 -0.51
CA PHE A 996 32.19 -22.71 0.94
C PHE A 996 32.19 -24.16 1.44
N TYR A 997 31.48 -25.05 0.75
CA TYR A 997 31.43 -26.47 1.07
C TYR A 997 32.44 -27.30 0.25
N ARG A 998 33.40 -26.63 -0.41
CA ARG A 998 34.50 -27.28 -1.15
C ARG A 998 35.89 -26.78 -0.77
N TYR A 999 35.98 -25.58 -0.19
CA TYR A 999 37.22 -24.99 0.32
C TYR A 999 37.02 -24.50 1.76
N PHE A 1000 37.56 -25.25 2.73
CA PHE A 1000 37.40 -24.94 4.14
C PHE A 1000 38.64 -25.33 4.98
N PRO A 1001 39.85 -24.79 4.68
CA PRO A 1001 41.03 -25.01 5.52
C PRO A 1001 40.73 -24.75 7.00
N LEU A 1002 39.96 -23.68 7.26
CA LEU A 1002 39.32 -23.38 8.54
C LEU A 1002 37.84 -23.00 8.27
N SER A 1003 36.92 -23.89 8.63
CA SER A 1003 35.49 -23.79 8.28
C SER A 1003 34.73 -22.65 8.96
N SER A 1004 35.32 -22.02 9.97
CA SER A 1004 34.75 -20.81 10.60
C SER A 1004 34.88 -19.55 9.73
N LEU A 1005 35.70 -19.58 8.66
CA LEU A 1005 35.77 -18.51 7.66
C LEU A 1005 34.68 -18.62 6.58
N ASN A 1006 34.03 -19.79 6.49
CA ASN A 1006 33.00 -20.11 5.50
C ASN A 1006 31.61 -19.67 6.00
N GLU A 1007 31.41 -18.36 6.04
CA GLU A 1007 30.18 -17.70 6.47
C GLU A 1007 29.62 -16.75 5.42
N VAL A 1008 28.33 -16.43 5.53
CA VAL A 1008 27.68 -15.41 4.70
C VAL A 1008 28.47 -14.10 4.79
N GLY A 1009 28.92 -13.58 3.63
CA GLY A 1009 29.84 -12.42 3.55
C GLY A 1009 31.30 -12.68 3.95
N GLY A 1010 31.70 -13.94 4.11
CA GLY A 1010 33.07 -14.37 4.38
C GLY A 1010 33.92 -14.54 3.12
N GLU A 1011 35.23 -14.37 3.26
CA GLU A 1011 36.21 -14.59 2.19
C GLU A 1011 37.26 -15.63 2.66
N PRO A 1012 37.00 -16.95 2.48
CA PRO A 1012 37.87 -18.02 2.99
C PRO A 1012 39.31 -18.01 2.47
N ALA A 1013 39.59 -17.25 1.40
CA ALA A 1013 40.95 -17.00 0.90
C ALA A 1013 41.77 -16.10 1.85
N HIS A 1014 41.12 -15.32 2.72
CA HIS A 1014 41.76 -14.43 3.69
C HIS A 1014 41.77 -15.07 5.09
N PHE A 1015 42.93 -15.59 5.51
CA PHE A 1015 43.09 -16.31 6.77
C PHE A 1015 43.28 -15.35 7.98
N GLY A 1016 42.16 -14.91 8.56
CA GLY A 1016 42.15 -14.04 9.73
C GLY A 1016 42.53 -12.58 9.43
N MET A 1017 42.67 -11.75 10.48
CA MET A 1017 43.12 -10.36 10.35
C MET A 1017 43.92 -9.86 11.55
N THR A 1018 44.71 -8.82 11.33
CA THR A 1018 45.46 -8.15 12.40
C THR A 1018 44.57 -7.20 13.21
N VAL A 1019 44.95 -6.94 14.47
CA VAL A 1019 44.28 -5.95 15.33
C VAL A 1019 44.29 -4.54 14.71
N ALA A 1020 45.37 -4.18 14.00
CA ALA A 1020 45.44 -2.90 13.30
C ALA A 1020 44.39 -2.80 12.17
N ALA A 1021 44.22 -3.86 11.37
CA ALA A 1021 43.20 -3.92 10.34
C ALA A 1021 41.77 -3.84 10.93
N PHE A 1022 41.53 -4.51 12.07
CA PHE A 1022 40.27 -4.41 12.80
C PHE A 1022 39.94 -2.97 13.23
N HIS A 1023 40.93 -2.23 13.75
CA HIS A 1023 40.74 -0.84 14.15
C HIS A 1023 40.50 0.08 12.96
N ILE A 1024 41.18 -0.13 11.82
CA ILE A 1024 40.94 0.62 10.59
C ILE A 1024 39.50 0.38 10.10
N ALA A 1025 39.07 -0.87 10.01
CA ALA A 1025 37.69 -1.22 9.60
C ALA A 1025 36.63 -0.66 10.56
N SER A 1026 36.94 -0.60 11.86
CA SER A 1026 36.03 -0.02 12.86
C SER A 1026 35.95 1.50 12.79
N ALA A 1027 37.08 2.19 12.54
CA ALA A 1027 37.11 3.64 12.36
C ALA A 1027 36.35 4.05 11.09
N ASP A 1028 36.56 3.33 9.99
CA ASP A 1028 35.84 3.53 8.73
C ASP A 1028 34.32 3.39 8.90
N ARG A 1029 33.87 2.32 9.58
CA ARG A 1029 32.45 2.13 9.92
C ARG A 1029 31.90 3.26 10.77
N ALA A 1030 32.64 3.71 11.80
CA ALA A 1030 32.20 4.80 12.66
C ALA A 1030 32.03 6.13 11.91
N GLN A 1031 32.85 6.35 10.87
CA GLN A 1031 32.78 7.55 10.04
C GLN A 1031 31.61 7.50 9.04
N ARG A 1032 31.45 6.38 8.32
CA ARG A 1032 30.50 6.28 7.20
C ARG A 1032 29.13 5.74 7.59
N TRP A 1033 29.11 4.76 8.48
CA TRP A 1033 27.91 3.99 8.85
C TRP A 1033 27.79 3.79 10.37
N PRO A 1034 27.71 4.87 11.17
CA PRO A 1034 27.71 4.80 12.64
C PRO A 1034 26.49 4.08 13.23
N HIS A 1035 25.43 3.88 12.45
CA HIS A 1035 24.16 3.29 12.87
C HIS A 1035 23.84 1.96 12.18
N THR A 1036 24.83 1.37 11.48
CA THR A 1036 24.70 0.01 10.92
C THR A 1036 24.60 -1.02 12.04
N MET A 1037 23.92 -2.13 11.78
CA MET A 1037 23.88 -3.24 12.74
C MET A 1037 25.24 -3.93 12.83
N LEU A 1038 25.56 -4.43 14.03
CA LEU A 1038 26.72 -5.25 14.32
C LEU A 1038 26.23 -6.64 14.71
N ALA A 1039 26.13 -7.54 13.74
CA ALA A 1039 25.66 -8.90 13.96
C ALA A 1039 26.82 -9.87 14.09
N THR A 1040 26.67 -10.85 14.98
CA THR A 1040 27.55 -12.00 15.13
C THR A 1040 26.84 -13.30 14.74
N SER A 1041 25.54 -13.43 14.97
CA SER A 1041 24.74 -14.55 14.46
C SER A 1041 23.40 -14.07 13.91
N THR A 1042 22.98 -14.63 12.77
CA THR A 1042 21.69 -14.42 12.11
C THR A 1042 21.00 -15.76 11.88
N HIS A 1043 19.81 -15.74 11.29
CA HIS A 1043 19.10 -16.94 10.87
C HIS A 1043 19.69 -17.59 9.60
N ASP A 1044 20.55 -16.89 8.84
CA ASP A 1044 21.16 -17.39 7.60
C ASP A 1044 22.65 -17.72 7.74
N ASN A 1045 23.28 -17.38 8.87
CA ASN A 1045 24.66 -17.77 9.12
C ASN A 1045 24.80 -19.29 9.03
N LYS A 1046 25.88 -19.76 8.40
CA LYS A 1046 26.12 -21.19 8.20
C LYS A 1046 26.39 -21.88 9.55
N ARG A 1047 26.93 -21.15 10.53
CA ARG A 1047 27.22 -21.59 11.91
C ARG A 1047 26.90 -20.45 12.88
N SER A 1048 26.65 -20.74 14.15
CA SER A 1048 26.54 -19.68 15.17
C SER A 1048 27.93 -19.15 15.58
N GLU A 1049 27.96 -17.97 16.19
CA GLU A 1049 29.19 -17.33 16.70
C GLU A 1049 30.03 -18.21 17.63
N ASP A 1050 29.39 -18.97 18.53
CA ASP A 1050 30.10 -19.85 19.46
C ASP A 1050 30.75 -21.05 18.76
N VAL A 1051 30.05 -21.61 17.76
CA VAL A 1051 30.58 -22.71 16.94
C VAL A 1051 31.82 -22.23 16.19
N ARG A 1052 31.78 -21.01 15.62
CA ARG A 1052 32.93 -20.42 14.94
C ARG A 1052 34.08 -20.13 15.91
N ASN A 1053 33.80 -19.55 17.07
CA ASN A 1053 34.83 -19.27 18.07
C ASN A 1053 35.58 -20.52 18.52
N ARG A 1054 34.87 -21.65 18.71
CA ARG A 1054 35.50 -22.93 19.02
C ARG A 1054 36.38 -23.45 17.90
N ILE A 1055 35.96 -23.29 16.65
CA ILE A 1055 36.75 -23.68 15.48
C ILE A 1055 37.98 -22.75 15.32
N ASN A 1056 37.85 -21.45 15.59
CA ASN A 1056 38.94 -20.46 15.48
C ASN A 1056 40.15 -20.84 16.32
N VAL A 1057 39.95 -21.43 17.51
CA VAL A 1057 41.03 -21.90 18.41
C VAL A 1057 41.95 -22.91 17.73
N LEU A 1058 41.48 -23.64 16.70
CA LEU A 1058 42.34 -24.54 15.93
C LEU A 1058 43.52 -23.80 15.28
N SER A 1059 43.33 -22.53 14.89
CA SER A 1059 44.39 -21.68 14.32
C SER A 1059 45.59 -21.49 15.26
N GLU A 1060 45.34 -21.47 16.58
CA GLU A 1060 46.38 -21.36 17.62
C GLU A 1060 47.14 -22.67 17.87
N MET A 1061 46.58 -23.81 17.44
CA MET A 1061 47.16 -25.14 17.68
C MET A 1061 47.28 -26.05 16.43
N PRO A 1062 47.90 -25.60 15.31
CA PRO A 1062 47.95 -26.36 14.06
C PRO A 1062 48.59 -27.75 14.19
N ALA A 1063 49.60 -27.87 15.06
CA ALA A 1063 50.28 -29.15 15.29
C ALA A 1063 49.37 -30.18 15.99
N ALA A 1064 48.62 -29.75 17.00
CA ALA A 1064 47.66 -30.61 17.70
C ALA A 1064 46.52 -31.03 16.76
N TRP A 1065 46.00 -30.08 15.97
CA TRP A 1065 45.00 -30.35 14.94
C TRP A 1065 45.46 -31.43 13.95
N ARG A 1066 46.67 -31.28 13.38
CA ARG A 1066 47.24 -32.26 12.46
C ARG A 1066 47.37 -33.66 13.06
N LEU A 1067 47.78 -33.76 14.33
CA LEU A 1067 47.91 -35.04 15.03
C LEU A 1067 46.55 -35.67 15.31
N ALA A 1068 45.55 -34.86 15.69
CA ALA A 1068 44.18 -35.31 15.93
C ALA A 1068 43.56 -35.90 14.65
N LEU A 1069 43.69 -35.21 13.52
CA LEU A 1069 43.22 -35.68 12.20
C LEU A 1069 43.79 -37.06 11.83
N ARG A 1070 45.10 -37.25 12.03
CA ARG A 1070 45.75 -38.55 11.78
C ARG A 1070 45.19 -39.65 12.67
N ARG A 1071 44.98 -39.34 13.95
CA ARG A 1071 44.43 -40.28 14.93
C ARG A 1071 42.99 -40.66 14.58
N TRP A 1072 42.11 -39.69 14.34
CA TRP A 1072 40.70 -39.94 14.02
C TRP A 1072 40.55 -40.70 12.69
N ARG A 1073 41.32 -40.36 11.67
CA ARG A 1073 41.34 -41.12 10.41
C ARG A 1073 41.77 -42.57 10.59
N ALA A 1074 42.67 -42.86 11.53
CA ALA A 1074 43.08 -44.23 11.82
C ALA A 1074 42.02 -45.01 12.63
N MET A 1075 41.17 -44.33 13.40
CA MET A 1075 40.08 -44.96 14.17
C MET A 1075 38.84 -45.22 13.31
N ASN A 1076 38.59 -44.37 12.30
CA ASN A 1076 37.45 -44.49 11.41
C ASN A 1076 37.76 -45.48 10.27
N VAL A 1077 37.54 -46.78 10.54
CA VAL A 1077 37.63 -47.87 9.55
C VAL A 1077 36.22 -48.26 9.11
N ALA A 1078 35.92 -48.15 7.81
CA ALA A 1078 34.64 -48.61 7.28
C ALA A 1078 34.48 -50.14 7.42
N PRO A 1079 33.28 -50.62 7.77
CA PRO A 1079 32.89 -52.00 7.52
C PRO A 1079 32.99 -52.34 6.02
N GLU A 1080 33.22 -53.61 5.71
CA GLU A 1080 33.31 -54.09 4.33
C GLU A 1080 32.01 -53.78 3.56
N GLY A 1081 32.12 -53.13 2.40
CA GLY A 1081 30.99 -52.75 1.55
C GLY A 1081 30.36 -51.37 1.84
N VAL A 1082 30.84 -50.62 2.85
CA VAL A 1082 30.36 -49.26 3.13
C VAL A 1082 31.30 -48.23 2.51
N ALA A 1083 30.77 -47.33 1.67
CA ALA A 1083 31.55 -46.23 1.10
C ALA A 1083 31.86 -45.18 2.18
N MET A 1084 33.14 -44.88 2.39
CA MET A 1084 33.56 -43.81 3.31
C MET A 1084 33.34 -42.43 2.68
N PRO A 1085 32.99 -41.41 3.49
CA PRO A 1085 33.01 -40.02 3.04
C PRO A 1085 34.39 -39.62 2.53
N SER A 1086 34.46 -38.64 1.63
CA SER A 1086 35.74 -38.16 1.11
C SER A 1086 36.61 -37.58 2.24
N ALA A 1087 37.91 -37.48 2.02
CA ALA A 1087 38.80 -36.90 3.03
C ALA A 1087 38.46 -35.42 3.31
N ALA A 1088 37.94 -34.69 2.33
CA ALA A 1088 37.42 -33.34 2.51
C ALA A 1088 36.19 -33.33 3.43
N ASP A 1089 35.21 -34.21 3.17
CA ASP A 1089 33.99 -34.29 3.99
C ASP A 1089 34.29 -34.68 5.44
N GLN A 1090 35.21 -35.63 5.64
CA GLN A 1090 35.69 -35.99 6.98
C GLN A 1090 36.32 -34.79 7.70
N TYR A 1091 37.12 -33.98 7.00
CA TYR A 1091 37.77 -32.80 7.57
C TYR A 1091 36.76 -31.73 8.01
N LEU A 1092 35.71 -31.52 7.20
CA LEU A 1092 34.61 -30.63 7.56
C LEU A 1092 33.84 -31.16 8.77
N LEU A 1093 33.49 -32.45 8.74
CA LEU A 1093 32.78 -33.12 9.84
C LEU A 1093 33.54 -32.99 11.16
N TYR A 1094 34.85 -33.22 11.18
CA TYR A 1094 35.65 -33.09 12.41
C TYR A 1094 35.62 -31.66 12.96
N GLN A 1095 35.71 -30.63 12.11
CA GLN A 1095 35.57 -29.25 12.58
C GLN A 1095 34.15 -28.94 13.08
N THR A 1096 33.12 -29.41 12.38
CA THR A 1096 31.71 -29.24 12.78
C THR A 1096 31.42 -29.90 14.13
N VAL A 1097 31.91 -31.12 14.36
CA VAL A 1097 31.74 -31.83 15.63
C VAL A 1097 32.49 -31.08 16.74
N LEU A 1098 33.73 -30.65 16.51
CA LEU A 1098 34.47 -29.84 17.49
C LEU A 1098 33.76 -28.53 17.84
N GLY A 1099 33.16 -27.87 16.85
CA GLY A 1099 32.42 -26.64 17.05
C GLY A 1099 31.13 -26.84 17.85
N THR A 1100 30.42 -27.95 17.63
CA THR A 1100 29.04 -28.15 18.13
C THR A 1100 28.92 -29.10 19.33
N LEU A 1101 29.95 -29.90 19.65
CA LEU A 1101 29.88 -30.88 20.73
C LEU A 1101 29.56 -30.19 22.08
N PRO A 1102 28.56 -30.67 22.84
CA PRO A 1102 28.20 -30.05 24.13
C PRO A 1102 29.35 -30.07 25.13
N ALA A 1103 29.42 -29.02 25.97
CA ALA A 1103 30.39 -28.98 27.06
C ALA A 1103 30.03 -30.08 28.08
N GLY A 1104 30.95 -31.02 28.30
CA GLY A 1104 30.72 -32.20 29.15
C GLY A 1104 30.54 -33.52 28.39
N GLY A 1105 30.45 -33.49 27.06
CA GLY A 1105 30.24 -34.67 26.21
C GLY A 1105 28.77 -34.93 25.92
N LEU A 1106 28.48 -36.10 25.36
CA LEU A 1106 27.14 -36.61 25.12
C LEU A 1106 26.85 -37.72 26.14
N ASP A 1107 25.60 -37.80 26.61
CA ASP A 1107 25.06 -38.91 27.38
C ASP A 1107 24.06 -39.72 26.55
N GLU A 1108 23.55 -40.83 27.10
CA GLU A 1108 22.63 -41.72 26.38
C GLU A 1108 21.35 -40.99 25.92
N ASP A 1109 20.87 -40.01 26.69
CA ASP A 1109 19.64 -39.26 26.41
C ASP A 1109 19.80 -38.18 25.34
N THR A 1110 21.02 -37.64 25.16
CA THR A 1110 21.32 -36.56 24.21
C THR A 1110 22.04 -37.02 22.95
N HIS A 1111 22.60 -38.23 22.95
CA HIS A 1111 23.38 -38.75 21.83
C HIS A 1111 22.56 -38.89 20.54
N GLU A 1112 21.36 -39.49 20.60
CA GLU A 1112 20.54 -39.74 19.40
C GLU A 1112 20.07 -38.44 18.74
N ASP A 1113 19.60 -37.46 19.52
CA ASP A 1113 19.22 -36.14 19.00
C ASP A 1113 20.41 -35.40 18.37
N TYR A 1114 21.58 -35.43 19.01
CA TYR A 1114 22.78 -34.82 18.47
C TYR A 1114 23.22 -35.47 17.15
N VAL A 1115 23.22 -36.80 17.06
CA VAL A 1115 23.51 -37.52 15.81
C VAL A 1115 22.51 -37.13 14.73
N GLY A 1116 21.21 -37.11 15.05
CA GLY A 1116 20.16 -36.69 14.13
C GLY A 1116 20.34 -35.26 13.61
N ARG A 1117 20.90 -34.34 14.40
CA ARG A 1117 21.24 -32.97 13.97
C ARG A 1117 22.48 -32.87 13.09
N ILE A 1118 23.41 -33.82 13.17
CA ILE A 1118 24.62 -33.86 12.35
C ILE A 1118 24.36 -34.57 11.01
N GLU A 1119 23.45 -35.55 10.98
CA GLU A 1119 23.09 -36.29 9.77
C GLU A 1119 22.11 -35.55 8.85
N ARG A 1120 21.26 -34.67 9.41
CA ARG A 1120 20.37 -33.78 8.66
C ARG A 1120 21.14 -32.57 8.14
#